data_AF-A0A833QQ95-F1
#
_entry.id   AF-A0A833QQ95-F1
#
_cell.length_a   1.000
_cell.length_b   1.000
_cell.length_c   1.000
_cell.angle_alpha   90.00
_cell.angle_beta   90.00
_cell.angle_gamma   90.00
#
_symmetry.space_group_name_H-M   'P 1'
#
loop_
_entity.id
_entity.type
_entity.pdbx_description
1 polymer ?
#
loop_
_entity_poly.entity_id
_entity_poly.type
_entity_poly.pdbx_seq_one_letter_code
_entity_poly.pdbx_strand_id
1 'polypeptide(L)'
;MSNRMNPLRVENLRLGKTASLNRNPVTHLFKNFFHNGCSTTARSTSTTFHIPQIHFSPTPRHHLLSLKCFALVQHLQPVAENEEAAKFMEAAKKGNLVPLQRTIFSDHLTPVLAYRCLIKEDEHDVPSFLFESVKQGSEGTSVGRYSVVGAQPAMEIVAEENLVSILDHEEERMTEEVVADPMTIPQRIMEDWTPQLIDDLPNIFCGGWVGYFSYDTVRYAERKKLPFVGAPFDDRKLPDMHLGLYTDVIVFDHVEKKVHVIHWVRLNRFYSVKAAYHDGISRLATLLSRVHNLNVPTLSAGSIMSSACQFGSALKSTMSTEEYKHAVLEVKEHIQAGDVFQMVLSQRFERQTFADPFEVYRALRIVNPSPYMAYIQARGCILVASSPEILISVCKRKIVSRPLAGTIRRGKTKEQDMCNEEKLLNDAKQCAEHVMLVDLGRNDVGKVVSKPGSVKVEKLMNVERYSHVMHISSTVTGELLDDLSCWDALRAALPVGTVSGAPKVRAMELIDKLEVARRGPYSGGFGSVSFMGDMDIAIALRTIVFPTGSWLNTLFSTGMQSSDRNGWHTYRYGFKIISQAGAGIVADSIPDDEQQECENKAAALARAIDLAESAFVEKSVFFAHHLPQYTTKIIFWICQEFGPQQIELEKVWPDKVQKGRYDMAQRPMNIPPIRYSGNEIVTDVVISVFEK
;
A
#
# COMPACT_ATOMS: atom_id res chain seq x y z
N MET A 1 -48.38 -38.46 26.15
CA MET A 1 -48.85 -39.53 27.06
C MET A 1 -47.69 -39.99 27.94
N SER A 2 -47.92 -40.82 28.96
CA SER A 2 -47.04 -40.96 30.14
C SER A 2 -46.40 -42.35 30.34
N ASN A 3 -45.32 -42.37 31.14
CA ASN A 3 -44.69 -43.54 31.80
C ASN A 3 -43.94 -44.53 30.87
N ARG A 4 -42.88 -45.27 31.26
CA ARG A 4 -42.19 -45.57 32.56
C ARG A 4 -40.65 -45.38 32.36
N MET A 5 -39.79 -45.05 33.34
CA MET A 5 -39.26 -45.86 34.47
C MET A 5 -38.75 -47.27 34.06
N ASN A 6 -37.60 -47.81 34.51
CA ASN A 6 -36.77 -47.50 35.72
C ASN A 6 -35.24 -47.87 35.55
N PRO A 7 -34.36 -47.59 36.55
CA PRO A 7 -32.88 -47.65 36.41
C PRO A 7 -32.11 -48.59 37.40
N LEU A 8 -30.77 -48.45 37.42
CA LEU A 8 -29.77 -48.71 38.49
C LEU A 8 -29.23 -50.14 38.83
N ARG A 9 -27.94 -50.35 38.52
CA ARG A 9 -26.84 -50.90 39.37
C ARG A 9 -25.51 -50.75 38.58
N VAL A 10 -24.36 -50.26 39.04
CA VAL A 10 -23.73 -50.01 40.37
C VAL A 10 -23.11 -51.24 41.04
N GLU A 11 -21.78 -51.34 41.00
CA GLU A 11 -20.81 -51.86 42.00
C GLU A 11 -19.36 -51.77 41.40
N ASN A 12 -18.23 -51.58 42.13
CA ASN A 12 -17.99 -51.29 43.55
C ASN A 12 -16.54 -50.76 43.83
N LEU A 13 -16.29 -50.08 44.99
CA LEU A 13 -14.99 -49.84 45.71
C LEU A 13 -13.87 -49.00 45.01
N ARG A 14 -12.98 -48.20 45.63
CA ARG A 14 -12.66 -47.59 46.97
C ARG A 14 -11.71 -46.38 46.69
N LEU A 15 -11.60 -45.22 47.38
CA LEU A 15 -12.12 -44.60 48.63
C LEU A 15 -11.19 -44.63 49.88
N GLY A 16 -10.37 -43.57 50.07
CA GLY A 16 -9.68 -43.12 51.31
C GLY A 16 -9.12 -41.69 51.13
N LYS A 17 -9.44 -40.64 51.94
CA LYS A 17 -9.18 -40.33 53.37
C LYS A 17 -7.71 -39.91 53.67
N THR A 18 -7.35 -38.84 54.41
CA THR A 18 -8.09 -37.81 55.19
C THR A 18 -7.20 -36.59 55.57
N ALA A 19 -7.79 -35.46 56.01
CA ALA A 19 -7.45 -34.51 57.11
C ALA A 19 -5.98 -34.40 57.70
N SER A 20 -5.47 -33.31 58.32
CA SER A 20 -5.87 -31.88 58.55
C SER A 20 -4.81 -31.16 59.44
N LEU A 21 -5.00 -29.85 59.75
CA LEU A 21 -4.55 -29.10 60.96
C LEU A 21 -3.08 -28.58 61.15
N ASN A 22 -3.00 -27.24 61.30
CA ASN A 22 -2.26 -26.44 62.32
C ASN A 22 -0.71 -26.23 62.39
N ARG A 23 -0.36 -24.94 62.56
CA ARG A 23 0.69 -24.30 63.42
C ARG A 23 2.20 -24.30 63.04
N ASN A 24 2.79 -23.10 63.13
CA ASN A 24 4.22 -22.79 63.36
C ASN A 24 4.68 -23.27 64.76
N PRO A 25 5.99 -23.61 65.02
CA PRO A 25 7.03 -22.58 65.27
C PRO A 25 8.55 -22.91 65.02
N VAL A 26 9.29 -21.90 64.50
CA VAL A 26 10.54 -21.27 65.04
C VAL A 26 11.87 -22.06 65.29
N THR A 27 13.01 -21.47 64.84
CA THR A 27 14.46 -21.72 65.14
C THR A 27 15.08 -23.06 64.72
N HIS A 28 16.37 -23.20 64.35
CA HIS A 28 17.65 -22.52 64.71
C HIS A 28 18.52 -22.24 63.44
N LEU A 29 19.66 -21.51 63.41
CA LEU A 29 20.37 -20.47 64.19
C LEU A 29 21.83 -20.50 63.69
N PHE A 30 22.33 -19.42 63.06
CA PHE A 30 23.74 -18.96 62.99
C PHE A 30 23.91 -17.86 61.90
N LYS A 31 24.87 -16.91 61.94
CA LYS A 31 25.76 -16.44 63.03
C LYS A 31 26.20 -14.99 62.73
N ASN A 32 26.20 -14.11 63.74
CA ASN A 32 26.78 -12.75 63.68
C ASN A 32 28.20 -12.73 64.27
N PHE A 33 29.03 -11.72 63.97
CA PHE A 33 29.98 -11.10 64.92
C PHE A 33 30.62 -9.77 64.40
N PHE A 34 30.27 -8.63 65.03
CA PHE A 34 31.00 -7.33 65.20
C PHE A 34 31.55 -6.56 63.96
N HIS A 35 31.59 -5.22 63.80
CA HIS A 35 31.34 -3.99 64.60
C HIS A 35 32.59 -3.20 65.08
N ASN A 36 32.69 -1.92 64.65
CA ASN A 36 33.61 -0.81 65.06
C ASN A 36 35.12 -0.86 64.69
N GLY A 37 35.73 0.33 64.48
CA GLY A 37 37.19 0.56 64.60
C GLY A 37 37.82 1.56 63.62
N CYS A 38 38.18 2.76 64.08
CA CYS A 38 38.75 3.86 63.26
C CYS A 38 40.29 3.81 63.11
N SER A 39 40.82 4.57 62.12
CA SER A 39 42.10 5.33 62.12
C SER A 39 43.44 4.72 61.65
N THR A 40 44.09 5.42 60.68
CA THR A 40 45.56 5.67 60.50
C THR A 40 46.52 4.49 60.17
N THR A 41 47.58 4.58 59.33
CA THR A 41 48.23 5.68 58.56
C THR A 41 49.12 5.14 57.39
N ALA A 42 49.73 6.06 56.61
CA ALA A 42 50.69 5.89 55.48
C ALA A 42 50.05 5.54 54.11
N ARG A 43 50.18 6.34 53.03
CA ARG A 43 51.37 6.84 52.26
C ARG A 43 52.09 5.70 51.50
N SER A 44 52.35 5.79 50.18
CA SER A 44 52.36 6.97 49.28
C SER A 44 52.08 6.66 47.79
N THR A 45 51.86 7.73 46.99
CA THR A 45 52.17 7.88 45.55
C THR A 45 51.59 6.90 44.51
N SER A 46 50.55 7.33 43.79
CA SER A 46 50.53 7.29 42.32
C SER A 46 49.59 8.35 41.70
N THR A 47 50.07 8.97 40.63
CA THR A 47 49.52 10.11 39.90
C THR A 47 48.12 9.88 39.30
N THR A 48 47.16 10.78 39.55
CA THR A 48 45.88 10.82 38.82
C THR A 48 46.06 11.43 37.43
N PHE A 49 45.67 10.71 36.37
CA PHE A 49 45.53 11.28 35.02
C PHE A 49 44.05 11.56 34.72
N HIS A 50 43.75 12.78 34.25
CA HIS A 50 42.44 13.13 33.72
C HIS A 50 42.29 12.63 32.27
N ILE A 51 41.17 11.98 31.96
CA ILE A 51 40.62 11.82 30.62
C ILE A 51 39.12 12.20 30.72
N PRO A 52 38.57 13.03 29.82
CA PRO A 52 37.36 13.81 30.12
C PRO A 52 36.04 13.07 29.88
N GLN A 53 35.02 13.45 30.66
CA GLN A 53 33.62 13.20 30.29
C GLN A 53 33.22 14.13 29.13
N ILE A 54 32.74 13.57 28.02
CA ILE A 54 32.19 14.35 26.92
C ILE A 54 30.72 14.66 27.23
N HIS A 55 30.46 15.87 27.71
CA HIS A 55 29.11 16.42 27.72
C HIS A 55 28.68 16.72 26.29
N PHE A 56 27.70 15.95 25.77
CA PHE A 56 26.99 16.34 24.56
C PHE A 56 26.02 17.48 24.88
N SER A 57 26.41 18.71 24.54
CA SER A 57 25.52 19.86 24.53
C SER A 57 24.60 19.81 23.31
N PRO A 58 23.28 20.07 23.45
CA PRO A 58 22.38 20.18 22.30
C PRO A 58 22.76 21.42 21.49
N THR A 59 22.98 21.25 20.17
CA THR A 59 23.42 22.36 19.32
C THR A 59 22.25 23.28 18.94
N PRO A 60 22.44 24.63 18.91
CA PRO A 60 21.35 25.59 18.73
C PRO A 60 20.93 25.75 17.25
N ARG A 61 20.48 24.66 16.61
CA ARG A 61 19.95 24.70 15.23
C ARG A 61 18.42 24.76 15.14
N HIS A 62 17.69 24.23 16.13
CA HIS A 62 16.22 24.21 16.08
C HIS A 62 15.57 25.59 16.24
N HIS A 63 16.11 26.49 17.08
CA HIS A 63 15.54 27.83 17.30
C HIS A 63 15.59 28.76 16.06
N LEU A 64 16.57 28.56 15.17
CA LEU A 64 16.68 29.36 13.94
C LEU A 64 15.63 29.01 12.88
N LEU A 65 15.11 27.77 12.92
CA LEU A 65 13.97 27.37 12.10
C LEU A 65 12.66 27.95 12.66
N SER A 66 12.40 27.82 13.98
CA SER A 66 11.17 28.36 14.58
C SER A 66 11.00 29.87 14.38
N LEU A 67 12.10 30.64 14.42
CA LEU A 67 12.07 32.08 14.17
C LEU A 67 11.76 32.44 12.70
N LYS A 68 12.16 31.61 11.72
CA LYS A 68 11.77 31.81 10.31
C LYS A 68 10.35 31.34 10.02
N CYS A 69 9.87 30.29 10.67
CA CYS A 69 8.48 29.85 10.57
C CYS A 69 7.50 30.96 11.01
N PHE A 70 7.80 31.65 12.12
CA PHE A 70 6.98 32.79 12.59
C PHE A 70 6.85 33.91 11.54
N ALA A 71 7.92 34.23 10.81
CA ALA A 71 7.90 35.31 9.81
C ALA A 71 7.04 35.00 8.58
N LEU A 72 6.85 33.71 8.24
CA LEU A 72 6.07 33.28 7.07
C LEU A 72 4.56 33.19 7.35
N VAL A 73 4.16 33.11 8.63
CA VAL A 73 2.74 33.09 9.06
C VAL A 73 2.13 34.49 9.15
N GLN A 74 2.95 35.52 9.39
CA GLN A 74 2.51 36.89 9.74
C GLN A 74 1.82 37.72 8.63
N HIS A 75 1.47 37.13 7.48
CA HIS A 75 0.80 37.82 6.37
C HIS A 75 -0.70 37.51 6.20
N LEU A 76 -1.32 36.76 7.12
CA LEU A 76 -2.77 36.63 7.21
C LEU A 76 -3.39 37.66 8.18
N GLN A 77 -4.66 38.02 7.95
CA GLN A 77 -5.30 39.10 8.70
C GLN A 77 -5.70 38.64 10.12
N PRO A 78 -5.34 39.39 11.20
CA PRO A 78 -5.56 38.97 12.58
C PRO A 78 -7.05 38.97 13.02
N VAL A 79 -7.97 39.36 12.14
CA VAL A 79 -9.42 39.21 12.37
C VAL A 79 -9.85 37.75 12.17
N ALA A 80 -9.36 37.09 11.11
CA ALA A 80 -9.76 35.73 10.76
C ALA A 80 -9.32 34.69 11.80
N GLU A 81 -8.11 34.83 12.36
CA GLU A 81 -7.59 33.92 13.39
C GLU A 81 -8.42 33.95 14.69
N ASN A 82 -9.04 35.09 15.01
CA ASN A 82 -9.91 35.23 16.18
C ASN A 82 -11.29 34.58 15.96
N GLU A 83 -11.85 34.67 14.75
CA GLU A 83 -13.11 33.97 14.41
C GLU A 83 -12.91 32.46 14.33
N GLU A 84 -11.80 31.99 13.77
CA GLU A 84 -11.45 30.56 13.73
C GLU A 84 -11.24 29.99 15.14
N ALA A 85 -10.49 30.70 16.00
CA ALA A 85 -10.35 30.35 17.40
C ALA A 85 -11.71 30.31 18.12
N ALA A 86 -12.61 31.25 17.84
CA ALA A 86 -13.96 31.25 18.42
C ALA A 86 -14.79 30.04 17.97
N LYS A 87 -14.78 29.69 16.67
CA LYS A 87 -15.45 28.49 16.12
C LYS A 87 -14.91 27.21 16.76
N PHE A 88 -13.58 27.05 16.84
CA PHE A 88 -12.94 25.90 17.47
C PHE A 88 -13.32 25.80 18.96
N MET A 89 -13.29 26.91 19.69
CA MET A 89 -13.69 26.99 21.10
C MET A 89 -15.20 26.78 21.33
N GLU A 90 -16.06 26.84 20.30
CA GLU A 90 -17.45 26.42 20.39
C GLU A 90 -17.63 24.93 20.08
N ALA A 91 -17.02 24.42 19.01
CA ALA A 91 -17.02 23.00 18.67
C ALA A 91 -16.49 22.14 19.84
N ALA A 92 -15.43 22.61 20.49
CA ALA A 92 -14.83 22.01 21.70
C ALA A 92 -15.74 21.93 22.94
N LYS A 93 -16.92 22.56 22.93
CA LYS A 93 -17.95 22.41 23.98
C LYS A 93 -18.95 21.29 23.69
N LYS A 94 -19.01 20.83 22.43
CA LYS A 94 -20.01 19.88 21.92
C LYS A 94 -19.43 18.49 21.67
N GLY A 95 -18.10 18.37 21.58
CA GLY A 95 -17.39 17.10 21.48
C GLY A 95 -15.88 17.26 21.65
N ASN A 96 -15.16 16.14 21.75
CA ASN A 96 -13.76 16.07 22.17
C ASN A 96 -12.75 15.90 21.02
N LEU A 97 -13.21 15.83 19.77
CA LEU A 97 -12.37 15.68 18.58
C LEU A 97 -12.77 16.73 17.54
N VAL A 98 -11.89 17.69 17.27
CA VAL A 98 -12.23 18.89 16.49
C VAL A 98 -11.21 19.08 15.35
N PRO A 99 -11.66 19.29 14.10
CA PRO A 99 -10.78 19.53 12.96
C PRO A 99 -10.34 20.99 12.89
N LEU A 100 -9.09 21.19 12.45
CA LEU A 100 -8.58 22.46 11.94
C LEU A 100 -8.25 22.27 10.45
N GLN A 101 -8.54 23.25 9.60
CA GLN A 101 -8.23 23.17 8.18
C GLN A 101 -7.64 24.46 7.61
N ARG A 102 -6.81 24.29 6.57
CA ARG A 102 -6.29 25.37 5.73
C ARG A 102 -6.46 24.99 4.26
N THR A 103 -7.18 25.82 3.53
CA THR A 103 -7.48 25.59 2.11
C THR A 103 -6.53 26.40 1.24
N ILE A 104 -5.85 25.73 0.32
CA ILE A 104 -4.85 26.31 -0.60
C ILE A 104 -5.25 26.02 -2.06
N PHE A 105 -4.62 26.70 -3.02
CA PHE A 105 -4.81 26.44 -4.44
C PHE A 105 -4.06 25.18 -4.90
N SER A 106 -4.67 24.39 -5.78
CA SER A 106 -4.10 23.13 -6.29
C SER A 106 -3.11 23.32 -7.46
N ASP A 107 -2.92 24.54 -7.97
CA ASP A 107 -2.28 24.77 -9.28
C ASP A 107 -0.83 24.29 -9.38
N HIS A 108 -0.09 24.34 -8.27
CA HIS A 108 1.29 23.85 -8.17
C HIS A 108 1.42 22.47 -7.51
N LEU A 109 0.33 21.88 -7.02
CA LEU A 109 0.34 20.69 -6.19
C LEU A 109 -0.55 19.58 -6.76
N THR A 110 0.06 18.44 -7.08
CA THR A 110 -0.67 17.22 -7.45
C THR A 110 -0.68 16.22 -6.29
N PRO A 111 -1.65 15.27 -6.22
CA PRO A 111 -1.66 14.24 -5.18
C PRO A 111 -0.37 13.41 -5.15
N VAL A 112 0.18 13.08 -6.33
CA VAL A 112 1.45 12.35 -6.51
C VAL A 112 2.62 13.13 -5.92
N LEU A 113 2.67 14.45 -6.16
CA LEU A 113 3.73 15.31 -5.63
C LEU A 113 3.61 15.50 -4.12
N ALA A 114 2.39 15.77 -3.62
CA ALA A 114 2.15 15.92 -2.18
C ALA A 114 2.51 14.66 -1.39
N TYR A 115 2.27 13.47 -1.95
CA TYR A 115 2.69 12.22 -1.35
C TYR A 115 4.22 12.17 -1.12
N ARG A 116 5.02 12.49 -2.14
CA ARG A 116 6.48 12.55 -2.04
C ARG A 116 7.01 13.76 -1.25
N CYS A 117 6.20 14.80 -1.03
CA CYS A 117 6.50 15.84 -0.03
C CYS A 117 6.31 15.36 1.43
N LEU A 118 5.55 14.29 1.66
CA LEU A 118 5.39 13.68 2.97
C LEU A 118 6.38 12.53 3.20
N ILE A 119 6.53 11.61 2.24
CA ILE A 119 7.35 10.39 2.34
C ILE A 119 8.50 10.43 1.33
N LYS A 120 9.73 10.22 1.78
CA LYS A 120 10.91 10.15 0.89
C LYS A 120 10.91 8.87 0.05
N GLU A 121 11.72 8.83 -1.00
CA GLU A 121 11.76 7.68 -1.91
C GLU A 121 12.25 6.39 -1.20
N ASP A 122 13.26 6.49 -0.32
CA ASP A 122 13.80 5.37 0.46
C ASP A 122 12.89 4.89 1.62
N GLU A 123 11.81 5.60 1.95
CA GLU A 123 11.01 5.40 3.17
C GLU A 123 9.88 4.37 2.98
N HIS A 124 10.25 3.14 2.58
CA HIS A 124 9.31 2.07 2.21
C HIS A 124 8.46 1.51 3.39
N ASP A 125 8.96 1.54 4.62
CA ASP A 125 8.26 1.01 5.80
C ASP A 125 7.43 2.06 6.57
N VAL A 126 7.37 3.32 6.10
CA VAL A 126 6.61 4.39 6.78
C VAL A 126 5.13 4.32 6.40
N PRO A 127 4.20 4.05 7.34
CA PRO A 127 2.79 3.88 7.01
C PRO A 127 2.19 5.16 6.42
N SER A 128 1.54 5.02 5.27
CA SER A 128 1.06 6.14 4.48
C SER A 128 0.15 5.67 3.34
N PHE A 129 -0.64 6.58 2.77
CA PHE A 129 -1.54 6.26 1.65
C PHE A 129 -1.76 7.43 0.68
N LEU A 130 -2.06 7.07 -0.56
CA LEU A 130 -2.60 7.94 -1.60
C LEU A 130 -3.81 7.22 -2.23
N PHE A 131 -4.98 7.82 -2.10
CA PHE A 131 -6.21 7.39 -2.77
C PHE A 131 -6.57 8.34 -3.89
N GLU A 132 -6.86 7.78 -5.06
CA GLU A 132 -7.40 8.51 -6.21
C GLU A 132 -8.60 7.75 -6.77
N SER A 133 -9.62 8.48 -7.24
CA SER A 133 -10.75 7.88 -7.94
C SER A 133 -10.75 8.30 -9.39
N VAL A 134 -11.17 7.41 -10.29
CA VAL A 134 -11.38 7.73 -11.71
C VAL A 134 -12.79 7.35 -12.14
N LYS A 135 -13.61 8.36 -12.46
CA LYS A 135 -14.97 8.18 -12.97
C LYS A 135 -14.93 7.94 -14.47
N GLN A 136 -15.21 6.71 -14.87
CA GLN A 136 -15.32 6.33 -16.28
C GLN A 136 -16.80 6.41 -16.70
N GLY A 137 -17.04 7.07 -17.83
CA GLY A 137 -18.38 7.34 -18.33
C GLY A 137 -18.48 7.12 -19.85
N SER A 138 -19.70 7.27 -20.38
CA SER A 138 -19.99 7.13 -21.81
C SER A 138 -19.21 8.10 -22.71
N GLU A 139 -18.83 9.27 -22.18
CA GLU A 139 -18.14 10.33 -22.92
C GLU A 139 -16.63 10.41 -22.66
N GLY A 140 -16.09 9.60 -21.73
CA GLY A 140 -14.64 9.55 -21.49
C GLY A 140 -14.22 9.02 -20.11
N THR A 141 -12.91 9.03 -19.90
CA THR A 141 -12.28 8.77 -18.59
C THR A 141 -12.05 10.11 -17.90
N SER A 142 -12.70 10.35 -16.76
CA SER A 142 -12.56 11.58 -15.98
C SER A 142 -11.96 11.30 -14.61
N VAL A 143 -11.07 12.17 -14.13
CA VAL A 143 -10.58 12.07 -12.75
C VAL A 143 -11.77 12.31 -11.80
N GLY A 144 -11.86 11.53 -10.73
CA GLY A 144 -12.85 11.73 -9.68
C GLY A 144 -12.70 13.11 -9.03
N ARG A 145 -13.77 13.61 -8.40
CA ARG A 145 -13.73 14.96 -7.78
C ARG A 145 -12.62 15.09 -6.73
N TYR A 146 -12.31 14.00 -6.03
CA TYR A 146 -11.36 14.02 -4.91
C TYR A 146 -10.21 13.03 -5.05
N SER A 147 -9.06 13.42 -4.51
CA SER A 147 -7.95 12.53 -4.11
C SER A 147 -7.60 12.82 -2.66
N VAL A 148 -7.11 11.80 -1.94
CA VAL A 148 -6.78 11.91 -0.51
C VAL A 148 -5.38 11.37 -0.27
N VAL A 149 -4.57 12.10 0.51
CA VAL A 149 -3.21 11.73 0.91
C VAL A 149 -3.08 11.81 2.42
N GLY A 150 -2.43 10.83 3.04
CA GLY A 150 -2.04 10.86 4.45
C GLY A 150 -0.77 10.05 4.68
N ALA A 151 -0.01 10.41 5.72
CA ALA A 151 1.27 9.79 6.04
C ALA A 151 1.56 9.89 7.54
N GLN A 152 2.31 8.95 8.09
CA GLN A 152 2.75 8.94 9.50
C GLN A 152 1.55 9.00 10.46
N PRO A 153 0.76 7.91 10.57
CA PRO A 153 -0.43 7.89 11.42
C PRO A 153 -0.08 8.09 12.90
N ALA A 154 -0.99 8.70 13.65
CA ALA A 154 -0.85 8.90 15.10
C ALA A 154 -0.87 7.58 15.88
N MET A 155 -1.54 6.54 15.35
CA MET A 155 -1.60 5.20 15.94
C MET A 155 -1.69 4.16 14.82
N GLU A 156 -1.18 2.96 15.05
CA GLU A 156 -1.39 1.79 14.19
C GLU A 156 -1.99 0.62 14.97
N ILE A 157 -2.79 -0.19 14.27
CA ILE A 157 -3.26 -1.49 14.71
C ILE A 157 -2.81 -2.51 13.66
N VAL A 158 -2.06 -3.52 14.12
CA VAL A 158 -1.59 -4.65 13.31
C VAL A 158 -2.15 -5.93 13.92
N ALA A 159 -2.74 -6.80 13.12
CA ALA A 159 -3.24 -8.10 13.58
C ALA A 159 -2.54 -9.25 12.85
N GLU A 160 -2.07 -10.23 13.62
CA GLU A 160 -1.53 -11.51 13.14
C GLU A 160 -2.26 -12.63 13.89
N GLU A 161 -3.22 -13.26 13.22
CA GLU A 161 -4.23 -14.13 13.83
C GLU A 161 -4.87 -13.46 15.07
N ASN A 162 -4.80 -14.07 16.26
CA ASN A 162 -5.42 -13.52 17.47
C ASN A 162 -4.51 -12.51 18.22
N LEU A 163 -3.29 -12.22 17.74
CA LEU A 163 -2.38 -11.25 18.35
C LEU A 163 -2.57 -9.88 17.68
N VAL A 164 -2.87 -8.85 18.47
CA VAL A 164 -3.05 -7.48 17.98
C VAL A 164 -2.03 -6.57 18.62
N SER A 165 -1.09 -6.05 17.83
CA SER A 165 -0.12 -5.05 18.23
C SER A 165 -0.67 -3.65 17.94
N ILE A 166 -0.81 -2.84 18.99
CA ILE A 166 -1.23 -1.43 18.93
C ILE A 166 0.00 -0.57 19.17
N LEU A 167 0.32 0.34 18.25
CA LEU A 167 1.44 1.27 18.33
C LEU A 167 0.90 2.70 18.36
N ASP A 168 0.97 3.42 19.49
CA ASP A 168 0.68 4.86 19.54
C ASP A 168 1.99 5.64 19.35
N HIS A 169 2.11 6.35 18.22
CA HIS A 169 3.30 7.14 17.86
C HIS A 169 3.35 8.49 18.57
N GLU A 170 2.24 8.94 19.17
CA GLU A 170 2.20 10.14 19.99
C GLU A 170 2.39 9.87 21.49
N GLU A 171 2.54 8.60 21.90
CA GLU A 171 2.96 8.16 23.23
C GLU A 171 4.27 7.37 23.20
N GLU A 172 4.86 7.14 22.01
CA GLU A 172 5.99 6.24 21.76
C GLU A 172 5.79 4.84 22.38
N ARG A 173 4.54 4.36 22.39
CA ARG A 173 4.10 3.19 23.18
C ARG A 173 3.54 2.09 22.30
N MET A 174 4.14 0.90 22.38
CA MET A 174 3.60 -0.34 21.82
C MET A 174 2.95 -1.19 22.92
N THR A 175 1.80 -1.79 22.62
CA THR A 175 1.08 -2.73 23.49
C THR A 175 0.47 -3.86 22.67
N GLU A 176 0.49 -5.08 23.20
CA GLU A 176 -0.07 -6.26 22.57
C GLU A 176 -1.31 -6.76 23.34
N GLU A 177 -2.41 -6.98 22.64
CA GLU A 177 -3.64 -7.59 23.18
C GLU A 177 -3.94 -8.87 22.40
N VAL A 178 -4.32 -9.95 23.11
CA VAL A 178 -4.81 -11.18 22.46
C VAL A 178 -6.33 -11.10 22.36
N VAL A 179 -6.85 -10.95 21.14
CA VAL A 179 -8.24 -10.58 20.85
C VAL A 179 -8.79 -11.44 19.72
N ALA A 180 -10.00 -11.96 19.90
CA ALA A 180 -10.59 -12.90 18.93
C ALA A 180 -11.18 -12.21 17.67
N ASP A 181 -11.45 -10.90 17.72
CA ASP A 181 -11.77 -10.06 16.57
C ASP A 181 -11.00 -8.73 16.67
N PRO A 182 -9.93 -8.52 15.87
CA PRO A 182 -9.19 -7.27 15.86
C PRO A 182 -10.04 -6.03 15.52
N MET A 183 -11.16 -6.18 14.78
CA MET A 183 -12.03 -5.05 14.42
C MET A 183 -12.77 -4.44 15.63
N THR A 184 -12.79 -5.10 16.80
CA THR A 184 -13.30 -4.45 18.03
C THR A 184 -12.35 -3.39 18.59
N ILE A 185 -11.06 -3.42 18.24
CA ILE A 185 -10.07 -2.45 18.76
C ILE A 185 -10.25 -1.03 18.18
N PRO A 186 -10.30 -0.79 16.86
CA PRO A 186 -10.56 0.55 16.33
C PRO A 186 -11.96 1.04 16.71
N GLN A 187 -12.94 0.13 16.84
CA GLN A 187 -14.28 0.40 17.33
C GLN A 187 -14.24 0.94 18.78
N ARG A 188 -13.66 0.19 19.73
CA ARG A 188 -13.48 0.57 21.15
C ARG A 188 -12.75 1.91 21.31
N ILE A 189 -11.77 2.18 20.46
CA ILE A 189 -11.00 3.43 20.48
C ILE A 189 -11.83 4.62 19.95
N MET A 190 -12.74 4.40 19.00
CA MET A 190 -13.65 5.44 18.49
C MET A 190 -14.85 5.72 19.41
N GLU A 191 -15.25 4.77 20.26
CA GLU A 191 -16.37 4.94 21.21
C GLU A 191 -16.12 6.07 22.22
N ASP A 192 -14.86 6.35 22.58
CA ASP A 192 -14.45 7.49 23.40
C ASP A 192 -14.48 8.85 22.66
N TRP A 193 -14.73 8.87 21.34
CA TRP A 193 -14.59 10.08 20.52
C TRP A 193 -15.93 10.66 20.08
N THR A 194 -16.07 11.96 20.28
CA THR A 194 -17.21 12.78 19.85
C THR A 194 -16.74 13.80 18.82
N PRO A 195 -16.61 13.41 17.53
CA PRO A 195 -16.16 14.32 16.48
C PRO A 195 -17.19 15.44 16.29
N GLN A 196 -16.70 16.66 16.07
CA GLN A 196 -17.53 17.82 15.72
C GLN A 196 -17.07 18.39 14.40
N LEU A 197 -17.96 18.35 13.40
CA LEU A 197 -17.74 19.06 12.14
C LEU A 197 -17.85 20.57 12.39
N ILE A 198 -16.81 21.30 12.02
CA ILE A 198 -16.92 22.72 11.71
C ILE A 198 -17.34 22.82 10.24
N ASP A 199 -18.19 23.80 9.91
CA ASP A 199 -18.62 24.05 8.53
C ASP A 199 -17.42 24.25 7.58
N ASP A 200 -17.68 24.07 6.28
CA ASP A 200 -16.71 24.10 5.16
C ASP A 200 -15.75 22.89 5.01
N LEU A 201 -15.98 21.76 5.69
CA LEU A 201 -15.30 20.49 5.37
C LEU A 201 -15.92 19.77 4.15
N PRO A 202 -15.12 19.14 3.27
CA PRO A 202 -15.64 18.38 2.14
C PRO A 202 -16.35 17.09 2.59
N ASN A 203 -17.40 16.68 1.87
CA ASN A 203 -18.16 15.45 2.17
C ASN A 203 -17.43 14.18 1.66
N ILE A 204 -16.23 13.93 2.17
CA ILE A 204 -15.41 12.73 1.94
C ILE A 204 -14.56 12.44 3.19
N PHE A 205 -13.81 11.33 3.22
CA PHE A 205 -12.85 11.05 4.27
C PHE A 205 -11.88 12.24 4.49
N CYS A 206 -11.93 12.82 5.69
CA CYS A 206 -11.09 13.93 6.14
C CYS A 206 -10.13 13.54 7.27
N GLY A 207 -10.12 12.27 7.69
CA GLY A 207 -9.43 11.77 8.88
C GLY A 207 -10.15 10.58 9.51
N GLY A 208 -9.37 9.68 10.13
CA GLY A 208 -9.84 8.41 10.69
C GLY A 208 -8.89 7.25 10.38
N TRP A 209 -9.40 6.03 10.36
CA TRP A 209 -8.62 4.82 10.06
C TRP A 209 -8.48 4.59 8.55
N VAL A 210 -7.29 4.21 8.11
CA VAL A 210 -6.99 3.83 6.71
C VAL A 210 -6.04 2.64 6.68
N GLY A 211 -6.28 1.68 5.78
CA GLY A 211 -5.41 0.53 5.60
C GLY A 211 -6.06 -0.61 4.82
N TYR A 212 -5.75 -1.85 5.20
CA TYR A 212 -6.27 -3.06 4.55
C TYR A 212 -6.69 -4.16 5.54
N PHE A 213 -7.58 -5.00 5.04
CA PHE A 213 -8.09 -6.22 5.65
C PHE A 213 -7.78 -7.36 4.67
N SER A 214 -7.10 -8.40 5.12
CA SER A 214 -6.87 -9.61 4.33
C SER A 214 -8.20 -10.33 4.01
N TYR A 215 -8.20 -11.22 3.03
CA TYR A 215 -9.26 -12.22 2.86
C TYR A 215 -9.45 -13.07 4.13
N ASP A 216 -8.33 -13.45 4.75
CA ASP A 216 -8.28 -14.25 5.97
C ASP A 216 -8.91 -13.54 7.21
N THR A 217 -9.16 -12.22 7.14
CA THR A 217 -9.99 -11.47 8.11
C THR A 217 -11.38 -12.11 8.31
N VAL A 218 -11.92 -12.83 7.32
CA VAL A 218 -13.19 -13.58 7.47
C VAL A 218 -13.13 -14.63 8.59
N ARG A 219 -11.95 -15.16 8.90
CA ARG A 219 -11.75 -16.16 9.95
C ARG A 219 -12.12 -15.61 11.33
N TYR A 220 -12.03 -14.29 11.56
CA TYR A 220 -12.52 -13.64 12.79
C TYR A 220 -14.05 -13.64 12.91
N ALA A 221 -14.78 -13.61 11.79
CA ALA A 221 -16.24 -13.63 11.75
C ALA A 221 -16.80 -15.06 11.75
N GLU A 222 -16.27 -15.95 10.91
CA GLU A 222 -16.74 -17.34 10.72
C GLU A 222 -15.86 -18.38 11.45
N ARG A 223 -15.25 -18.01 12.60
CA ARG A 223 -14.31 -18.84 13.41
C ARG A 223 -14.70 -20.30 13.60
N LYS A 224 -15.99 -20.60 13.66
CA LYS A 224 -16.53 -21.97 13.88
C LYS A 224 -16.42 -22.89 12.66
N LYS A 225 -16.26 -22.31 11.46
CA LYS A 225 -16.18 -23.04 10.18
C LYS A 225 -14.81 -22.87 9.52
N LEU A 226 -14.20 -21.69 9.66
CA LEU A 226 -12.90 -21.33 9.09
C LEU A 226 -11.89 -20.95 10.18
N PRO A 227 -11.45 -21.87 11.05
CA PRO A 227 -10.39 -21.59 12.03
C PRO A 227 -9.03 -21.43 11.34
N PHE A 228 -8.17 -20.56 11.87
CA PHE A 228 -6.79 -20.34 11.38
C PHE A 228 -5.94 -21.64 11.32
N VAL A 229 -6.19 -22.59 12.22
CA VAL A 229 -5.53 -23.91 12.25
C VAL A 229 -5.85 -24.77 11.01
N GLY A 230 -6.98 -24.52 10.34
CA GLY A 230 -7.38 -25.19 9.10
C GLY A 230 -7.11 -24.38 7.83
N ALA A 231 -6.47 -23.21 7.94
CA ALA A 231 -6.15 -22.37 6.80
C ALA A 231 -5.00 -22.97 5.96
N PRO A 232 -4.90 -22.61 4.66
CA PRO A 232 -3.70 -22.86 3.86
C PRO A 232 -2.42 -22.33 4.52
N PHE A 233 -1.27 -22.84 4.05
CA PHE A 233 0.04 -22.40 4.53
C PHE A 233 0.25 -20.90 4.27
N ASP A 234 0.77 -20.18 5.26
CA ASP A 234 1.22 -18.79 5.07
C ASP A 234 2.74 -18.76 4.83
N ASP A 235 3.10 -18.60 3.56
CA ASP A 235 4.49 -18.45 3.12
C ASP A 235 4.99 -16.99 3.17
N ARG A 236 4.12 -16.02 3.44
CA ARG A 236 4.43 -14.58 3.34
C ARG A 236 4.44 -13.85 4.67
N LYS A 237 3.65 -14.31 5.66
CA LYS A 237 3.53 -13.69 7.00
C LYS A 237 3.20 -12.21 6.91
N LEU A 238 2.14 -11.91 6.15
CA LEU A 238 1.58 -10.56 6.07
C LEU A 238 0.48 -10.44 7.14
N PRO A 239 0.36 -9.30 7.83
CA PRO A 239 -0.73 -9.07 8.76
C PRO A 239 -2.11 -9.37 8.17
N ASP A 240 -2.98 -9.99 8.95
CA ASP A 240 -4.37 -10.21 8.58
C ASP A 240 -5.12 -8.87 8.47
N MET A 241 -4.71 -7.87 9.26
CA MET A 241 -5.24 -6.50 9.20
C MET A 241 -4.13 -5.49 9.53
N HIS A 242 -4.06 -4.40 8.78
CA HIS A 242 -3.25 -3.22 9.11
C HIS A 242 -4.11 -1.96 8.97
N LEU A 243 -4.18 -1.15 10.03
CA LEU A 243 -4.90 0.13 10.06
C LEU A 243 -4.04 1.20 10.71
N GLY A 244 -3.79 2.30 9.99
CA GLY A 244 -3.23 3.54 10.53
C GLY A 244 -4.34 4.54 10.86
N LEU A 245 -4.22 5.24 11.98
CA LEU A 245 -5.07 6.35 12.39
C LEU A 245 -4.47 7.68 11.89
N TYR A 246 -5.08 8.27 10.87
CA TYR A 246 -4.60 9.52 10.28
C TYR A 246 -5.43 10.70 10.80
N THR A 247 -4.82 11.47 11.70
CA THR A 247 -5.28 12.82 12.10
C THR A 247 -4.95 13.88 11.05
N ASP A 248 -3.94 13.60 10.22
CA ASP A 248 -3.30 14.55 9.31
C ASP A 248 -3.56 14.09 7.87
N VAL A 249 -4.37 14.85 7.14
CA VAL A 249 -4.90 14.46 5.82
C VAL A 249 -4.91 15.65 4.86
N ILE A 250 -4.56 15.38 3.60
CA ILE A 250 -4.60 16.34 2.50
C ILE A 250 -5.66 15.86 1.49
N VAL A 251 -6.74 16.63 1.33
CA VAL A 251 -7.85 16.34 0.40
C VAL A 251 -7.81 17.32 -0.78
N PHE A 252 -7.61 16.79 -1.98
CA PHE A 252 -7.64 17.57 -3.23
C PHE A 252 -9.05 17.61 -3.77
N ASP A 253 -9.56 18.79 -4.15
CA ASP A 253 -10.76 18.94 -4.96
C ASP A 253 -10.39 19.35 -6.39
N HIS A 254 -10.45 18.38 -7.29
CA HIS A 254 -10.09 18.56 -8.71
C HIS A 254 -11.11 19.38 -9.50
N VAL A 255 -12.31 19.62 -8.96
CA VAL A 255 -13.36 20.43 -9.58
C VAL A 255 -13.23 21.88 -9.14
N GLU A 256 -13.09 22.14 -7.84
CA GLU A 256 -12.96 23.48 -7.27
C GLU A 256 -11.52 24.03 -7.25
N LYS A 257 -10.53 23.21 -7.65
CA LYS A 257 -9.08 23.53 -7.67
C LYS A 257 -8.50 23.91 -6.30
N LYS A 258 -9.11 23.37 -5.25
CA LYS A 258 -8.73 23.56 -3.85
C LYS A 258 -7.96 22.33 -3.34
N VAL A 259 -7.11 22.54 -2.35
CA VAL A 259 -6.57 21.48 -1.50
C VAL A 259 -6.84 21.84 -0.05
N HIS A 260 -7.55 20.98 0.66
CA HIS A 260 -7.82 21.12 2.07
C HIS A 260 -6.74 20.35 2.84
N VAL A 261 -5.89 21.07 3.56
CA VAL A 261 -4.95 20.48 4.51
C VAL A 261 -5.63 20.47 5.87
N ILE A 262 -5.81 19.29 6.45
CA ILE A 262 -6.67 19.04 7.61
C ILE A 262 -5.85 18.36 8.72
N HIS A 263 -6.01 18.85 9.95
CA HIS A 263 -5.44 18.25 11.16
C HIS A 263 -6.51 18.11 12.25
N TRP A 264 -6.68 16.91 12.81
CA TRP A 264 -7.67 16.64 13.86
C TRP A 264 -7.07 16.67 15.27
N VAL A 265 -7.62 17.53 16.12
CA VAL A 265 -7.13 17.77 17.48
C VAL A 265 -7.91 16.93 18.51
N ARG A 266 -7.21 16.03 19.20
CA ARG A 266 -7.74 15.22 20.32
C ARG A 266 -7.74 16.03 21.63
N LEU A 267 -8.87 16.66 21.99
CA LEU A 267 -8.94 17.60 23.13
C LEU A 267 -8.61 16.94 24.49
N ASN A 268 -8.96 15.67 24.67
CA ASN A 268 -8.72 14.91 25.92
C ASN A 268 -7.23 14.87 26.35
N ARG A 269 -6.28 15.13 25.42
CA ARG A 269 -4.83 15.12 25.70
C ARG A 269 -4.31 16.44 26.27
N PHE A 270 -5.12 17.49 26.36
CA PHE A 270 -4.70 18.84 26.75
C PHE A 270 -5.38 19.35 28.01
N TYR A 271 -4.62 20.01 28.88
CA TYR A 271 -5.13 20.66 30.10
C TYR A 271 -6.08 21.85 29.83
N SER A 272 -6.10 22.38 28.60
CA SER A 272 -7.03 23.44 28.20
C SER A 272 -7.24 23.47 26.68
N VAL A 273 -8.44 23.86 26.25
CA VAL A 273 -8.82 23.97 24.82
C VAL A 273 -7.93 24.99 24.08
N LYS A 274 -7.46 26.05 24.76
CA LYS A 274 -6.52 27.02 24.16
C LYS A 274 -5.16 26.41 23.86
N ALA A 275 -4.66 25.51 24.72
CA ALA A 275 -3.42 24.79 24.45
C ALA A 275 -3.60 23.82 23.27
N ALA A 276 -4.75 23.11 23.21
CA ALA A 276 -5.10 22.23 22.10
C ALA A 276 -5.19 22.99 20.76
N TYR A 277 -5.79 24.18 20.74
CA TYR A 277 -5.86 25.04 19.56
C TYR A 277 -4.46 25.48 19.08
N HIS A 278 -3.60 25.96 19.99
CA HIS A 278 -2.25 26.39 19.62
C HIS A 278 -1.37 25.23 19.12
N ASP A 279 -1.47 24.04 19.71
CA ASP A 279 -0.76 22.84 19.23
C ASP A 279 -1.27 22.41 17.85
N GLY A 280 -2.60 22.36 17.68
CA GLY A 280 -3.22 22.00 16.41
C GLY A 280 -2.89 22.95 15.26
N ILE A 281 -2.86 24.27 15.51
CA ILE A 281 -2.41 25.27 14.53
C ILE A 281 -0.91 25.11 14.23
N SER A 282 -0.07 24.81 15.23
CA SER A 282 1.37 24.56 15.05
C SER A 282 1.64 23.31 14.19
N ARG A 283 0.89 22.22 14.43
CA ARG A 283 0.92 20.99 13.60
C ARG A 283 0.44 21.25 12.19
N LEU A 284 -0.69 21.95 12.02
CA LEU A 284 -1.24 22.32 10.71
C LEU A 284 -0.28 23.20 9.91
N ALA A 285 0.39 24.17 10.55
CA ALA A 285 1.44 24.97 9.93
C ALA A 285 2.68 24.12 9.55
N THR A 286 3.05 23.14 10.37
CA THR A 286 4.12 22.17 10.07
C THR A 286 3.77 21.31 8.86
N LEU A 287 2.55 20.76 8.80
CA LEU A 287 2.06 19.99 7.66
C LEU A 287 2.02 20.82 6.38
N LEU A 288 1.51 22.06 6.43
CA LEU A 288 1.57 23.01 5.32
C LEU A 288 3.01 23.28 4.84
N SER A 289 3.96 23.45 5.77
CA SER A 289 5.36 23.71 5.43
C SER A 289 6.02 22.56 4.66
N ARG A 290 5.66 21.30 4.95
CA ARG A 290 6.16 20.12 4.20
C ARG A 290 5.74 20.21 2.73
N VAL A 291 4.50 20.64 2.50
CA VAL A 291 3.83 20.67 1.21
C VAL A 291 4.22 21.90 0.37
N HIS A 292 4.38 23.07 0.99
CA HIS A 292 4.80 24.33 0.37
C HIS A 292 6.33 24.57 0.40
N ASN A 293 7.13 23.55 0.70
CA ASN A 293 8.58 23.67 0.78
C ASN A 293 9.20 24.18 -0.54
N LEU A 294 10.17 25.09 -0.44
CA LEU A 294 10.96 25.58 -1.59
C LEU A 294 11.73 24.45 -2.30
N ASN A 295 12.11 23.40 -1.55
CA ASN A 295 12.77 22.22 -2.06
C ASN A 295 11.73 21.14 -2.39
N VAL A 296 10.93 21.38 -3.44
CA VAL A 296 10.00 20.40 -3.99
C VAL A 296 10.77 19.18 -4.51
N PRO A 297 10.37 17.93 -4.18
CA PRO A 297 11.08 16.74 -4.64
C PRO A 297 10.98 16.59 -6.16
N THR A 298 12.13 16.41 -6.81
CA THR A 298 12.24 16.23 -8.27
C THR A 298 11.85 14.81 -8.68
N LEU A 299 10.55 14.57 -8.85
CA LEU A 299 10.05 13.29 -9.38
C LEU A 299 10.71 12.96 -10.71
N SER A 300 11.17 11.72 -10.89
CA SER A 300 11.64 11.24 -12.19
C SER A 300 10.52 11.37 -13.22
N ALA A 301 10.76 12.06 -14.33
CA ALA A 301 9.73 12.31 -15.34
C ALA A 301 9.24 11.00 -16.00
N GLY A 302 10.19 10.09 -16.26
CA GLY A 302 9.97 8.85 -16.99
C GLY A 302 9.93 9.04 -18.51
N SER A 303 10.65 8.22 -19.26
CA SER A 303 10.64 8.27 -20.73
C SER A 303 9.74 7.18 -21.30
N ILE A 304 8.48 7.53 -21.61
CA ILE A 304 7.53 6.57 -22.22
C ILE A 304 7.83 6.45 -23.72
N MET A 305 8.53 5.38 -24.10
CA MET A 305 8.67 5.03 -25.52
C MET A 305 7.34 4.51 -26.08
N SER A 306 6.77 5.20 -27.07
CA SER A 306 5.50 4.83 -27.73
C SER A 306 5.52 3.46 -28.44
N SER A 307 6.68 2.82 -28.53
CA SER A 307 6.92 1.49 -29.11
C SER A 307 7.07 0.37 -28.07
N ALA A 308 6.69 0.60 -26.81
CA ALA A 308 6.73 -0.38 -25.70
C ALA A 308 5.70 -1.54 -25.82
N CYS A 309 5.64 -2.17 -27.00
CA CYS A 309 4.90 -3.42 -27.24
C CYS A 309 5.74 -4.67 -26.92
N GLN A 310 7.01 -4.50 -26.55
CA GLN A 310 7.84 -5.57 -25.99
C GLN A 310 7.54 -5.69 -24.49
N PHE A 311 6.45 -6.38 -24.19
CA PHE A 311 6.11 -6.80 -22.83
C PHE A 311 7.19 -7.73 -22.27
N GLY A 312 7.36 -7.72 -20.95
CA GLY A 312 8.39 -8.47 -20.25
C GLY A 312 8.11 -9.96 -20.18
N SER A 313 8.89 -10.68 -19.37
CA SER A 313 8.61 -12.08 -19.07
C SER A 313 7.22 -12.24 -18.44
N ALA A 314 6.52 -13.27 -18.87
CA ALA A 314 5.24 -13.68 -18.28
C ALA A 314 5.42 -13.91 -16.77
N LEU A 315 4.41 -13.51 -15.99
CA LEU A 315 4.44 -13.72 -14.54
C LEU A 315 4.43 -15.23 -14.24
N LYS A 316 5.30 -15.67 -13.34
CA LYS A 316 5.37 -17.09 -12.96
C LYS A 316 4.23 -17.40 -11.99
N SER A 317 3.31 -18.28 -12.36
CA SER A 317 2.30 -18.76 -11.42
C SER A 317 2.93 -19.69 -10.37
N THR A 318 2.34 -19.69 -9.18
CA THR A 318 2.70 -20.55 -8.04
C THR A 318 2.18 -21.98 -8.22
N MET A 319 1.16 -22.15 -9.05
CA MET A 319 0.56 -23.42 -9.46
C MET A 319 0.71 -23.57 -10.98
N SER A 320 0.90 -24.79 -11.49
CA SER A 320 0.97 -25.02 -12.94
C SER A 320 -0.40 -24.92 -13.61
N THR A 321 -0.38 -24.68 -14.92
CA THR A 321 -1.57 -24.62 -15.78
C THR A 321 -2.44 -25.88 -15.68
N GLU A 322 -1.84 -27.07 -15.55
CA GLU A 322 -2.60 -28.32 -15.48
C GLU A 322 -3.14 -28.60 -14.06
N GLU A 323 -2.44 -28.18 -13.01
CA GLU A 323 -2.96 -28.20 -11.64
C GLU A 323 -4.15 -27.24 -11.48
N TYR A 324 -4.11 -26.04 -12.07
CA TYR A 324 -5.27 -25.13 -12.10
C TYR A 324 -6.46 -25.77 -12.81
N LYS A 325 -6.26 -26.40 -13.97
CA LYS A 325 -7.34 -27.10 -14.70
C LYS A 325 -7.93 -28.26 -13.90
N HIS A 326 -7.09 -29.05 -13.23
CA HIS A 326 -7.54 -30.13 -12.35
C HIS A 326 -8.39 -29.59 -11.20
N ALA A 327 -7.93 -28.52 -10.54
CA ALA A 327 -8.70 -27.87 -9.48
C ALA A 327 -10.05 -27.36 -10.01
N VAL A 328 -10.09 -26.72 -11.19
CA VAL A 328 -11.36 -26.30 -11.84
C VAL A 328 -12.30 -27.48 -12.11
N LEU A 329 -11.79 -28.65 -12.52
CA LEU A 329 -12.62 -29.85 -12.68
C LEU A 329 -13.19 -30.33 -11.34
N GLU A 330 -12.39 -30.33 -10.27
CA GLU A 330 -12.84 -30.67 -8.92
C GLU A 330 -13.91 -29.68 -8.39
N VAL A 331 -13.79 -28.38 -8.68
CA VAL A 331 -14.87 -27.41 -8.40
C VAL A 331 -16.15 -27.80 -9.14
N LYS A 332 -16.06 -28.21 -10.41
CA LYS A 332 -17.23 -28.60 -11.21
C LYS A 332 -17.89 -29.88 -10.70
N GLU A 333 -17.14 -30.82 -10.12
CA GLU A 333 -17.72 -31.98 -9.42
C GLU A 333 -18.48 -31.54 -8.17
N HIS A 334 -17.93 -30.64 -7.36
CA HIS A 334 -18.66 -30.05 -6.22
C HIS A 334 -19.92 -29.27 -6.65
N ILE A 335 -19.90 -28.59 -7.79
CA ILE A 335 -21.09 -27.92 -8.36
C ILE A 335 -22.15 -28.94 -8.79
N GLN A 336 -21.75 -30.03 -9.47
CA GLN A 336 -22.68 -31.10 -9.88
C GLN A 336 -23.25 -31.88 -8.68
N ALA A 337 -22.49 -32.01 -7.59
CA ALA A 337 -22.96 -32.57 -6.32
C ALA A 337 -23.93 -31.65 -5.55
N GLY A 338 -23.97 -30.35 -5.89
CA GLY A 338 -24.83 -29.36 -5.23
C GLY A 338 -24.23 -28.74 -3.95
N ASP A 339 -22.91 -28.88 -3.72
CA ASP A 339 -22.22 -28.23 -2.59
C ASP A 339 -22.16 -26.70 -2.76
N VAL A 340 -21.98 -26.24 -4.01
CA VAL A 340 -21.87 -24.84 -4.40
C VAL A 340 -22.53 -24.62 -5.77
N PHE A 341 -23.04 -23.41 -6.02
CA PHE A 341 -23.54 -22.98 -7.32
C PHE A 341 -22.44 -22.32 -8.16
N GLN A 342 -21.55 -21.59 -7.48
CA GLN A 342 -20.38 -20.91 -8.05
C GLN A 342 -19.26 -20.88 -7.00
N MET A 343 -18.01 -20.95 -7.44
CA MET A 343 -16.85 -20.69 -6.60
C MET A 343 -15.75 -19.97 -7.38
N VAL A 344 -15.08 -19.00 -6.75
CA VAL A 344 -14.04 -18.19 -7.38
C VAL A 344 -12.67 -18.72 -6.98
N LEU A 345 -12.10 -19.59 -7.81
CA LEU A 345 -10.75 -20.14 -7.65
C LEU A 345 -9.70 -19.15 -8.18
N SER A 346 -8.58 -18.98 -7.46
CA SER A 346 -7.51 -18.07 -7.82
C SER A 346 -6.14 -18.71 -7.84
N GLN A 347 -5.21 -18.10 -8.58
CA GLN A 347 -3.81 -18.48 -8.62
C GLN A 347 -2.90 -17.25 -8.46
N ARG A 348 -1.77 -17.46 -7.80
CA ARG A 348 -0.83 -16.41 -7.41
C ARG A 348 0.35 -16.33 -8.37
N PHE A 349 0.54 -15.14 -8.94
CA PHE A 349 1.54 -14.81 -9.93
C PHE A 349 2.68 -14.00 -9.29
N GLU A 350 3.93 -14.42 -9.51
CA GLU A 350 5.12 -13.80 -8.95
C GLU A 350 6.12 -13.37 -10.04
N ARG A 351 6.82 -12.26 -9.79
CA ARG A 351 7.94 -11.76 -10.60
C ARG A 351 8.87 -10.94 -9.70
N GLN A 352 10.04 -10.56 -10.21
CA GLN A 352 10.94 -9.58 -9.60
C GLN A 352 10.96 -8.32 -10.47
N THR A 353 11.10 -7.15 -9.85
CA THR A 353 11.21 -5.87 -10.57
C THR A 353 12.28 -4.97 -9.97
N PHE A 354 12.87 -4.11 -10.80
CA PHE A 354 13.77 -3.04 -10.36
C PHE A 354 13.10 -1.66 -10.30
N ALA A 355 11.80 -1.58 -10.61
CA ALA A 355 11.02 -0.34 -10.48
C ALA A 355 10.54 -0.15 -9.03
N ASP A 356 10.60 1.08 -8.55
CA ASP A 356 10.08 1.49 -7.25
C ASP A 356 8.55 1.27 -7.18
N PRO A 357 7.97 0.83 -6.04
CA PRO A 357 6.53 0.54 -5.94
C PRO A 357 5.64 1.75 -6.29
N PHE A 358 6.07 2.97 -5.98
CA PHE A 358 5.33 4.19 -6.32
C PHE A 358 5.39 4.51 -7.82
N GLU A 359 6.49 4.16 -8.48
CA GLU A 359 6.63 4.29 -9.93
C GLU A 359 5.79 3.22 -10.67
N VAL A 360 5.63 2.03 -10.10
CA VAL A 360 4.64 1.04 -10.57
C VAL A 360 3.21 1.55 -10.36
N TYR A 361 2.91 2.24 -9.26
CA TYR A 361 1.62 2.92 -9.08
C TYR A 361 1.40 4.03 -10.14
N ARG A 362 2.40 4.87 -10.39
CA ARG A 362 2.35 5.91 -11.45
C ARG A 362 2.08 5.31 -12.82
N ALA A 363 2.68 4.17 -13.16
CA ALA A 363 2.42 3.44 -14.40
C ALA A 363 1.01 2.79 -14.42
N LEU A 364 0.55 2.23 -13.30
CA LEU A 364 -0.77 1.59 -13.20
C LEU A 364 -1.92 2.59 -13.45
N ARG A 365 -1.78 3.85 -13.00
CA ARG A 365 -2.71 4.96 -13.31
C ARG A 365 -2.89 5.21 -14.81
N ILE A 366 -1.88 4.88 -15.62
CA ILE A 366 -1.90 5.03 -17.08
C ILE A 366 -2.47 3.76 -17.74
N VAL A 367 -1.96 2.59 -17.37
CA VAL A 367 -2.32 1.30 -18.01
C VAL A 367 -3.75 0.88 -17.70
N ASN A 368 -4.20 1.10 -16.47
CA ASN A 368 -5.53 0.70 -16.02
C ASN A 368 -6.01 1.61 -14.88
N PRO A 369 -6.49 2.83 -15.18
CA PRO A 369 -7.24 3.61 -14.20
C PRO A 369 -8.53 2.87 -13.80
N SER A 370 -8.94 2.99 -12.53
CA SER A 370 -10.19 2.41 -11.99
C SER A 370 -10.86 3.38 -10.99
N PRO A 371 -12.12 3.13 -10.57
CA PRO A 371 -12.81 3.94 -9.56
C PRO A 371 -12.10 3.98 -8.20
N TYR A 372 -11.32 2.96 -7.86
CA TYR A 372 -10.52 2.88 -6.63
C TYR A 372 -9.05 2.60 -6.97
N MET A 373 -8.27 3.67 -7.14
CA MET A 373 -6.81 3.61 -7.20
C MET A 373 -6.25 3.82 -5.80
N ALA A 374 -5.33 2.96 -5.36
CA ALA A 374 -4.66 3.13 -4.08
C ALA A 374 -3.17 2.79 -4.16
N TYR A 375 -2.39 3.62 -3.48
CA TYR A 375 -1.07 3.27 -2.98
C TYR A 375 -1.16 3.27 -1.45
N ILE A 376 -0.84 2.15 -0.79
CA ILE A 376 -0.86 2.04 0.68
C ILE A 376 0.46 1.42 1.11
N GLN A 377 1.24 2.13 1.91
CA GLN A 377 2.35 1.56 2.66
C GLN A 377 1.82 1.11 4.03
N ALA A 378 1.93 -0.18 4.31
CA ALA A 378 1.53 -0.83 5.55
C ALA A 378 2.72 -1.60 6.13
N ARG A 379 2.64 -2.02 7.41
CA ARG A 379 3.73 -2.80 8.00
C ARG A 379 3.88 -4.15 7.31
N GLY A 380 5.09 -4.40 6.79
CA GLY A 380 5.46 -5.62 6.09
C GLY A 380 5.08 -5.66 4.60
N CYS A 381 4.25 -4.75 4.08
CA CYS A 381 3.94 -4.70 2.65
C CYS A 381 3.41 -3.34 2.13
N ILE A 382 3.67 -3.09 0.85
CA ILE A 382 3.08 -2.00 0.07
C ILE A 382 2.05 -2.59 -0.89
N LEU A 383 0.84 -2.01 -0.92
CA LEU A 383 -0.25 -2.38 -1.81
C LEU A 383 -0.39 -1.32 -2.92
N VAL A 384 -0.37 -1.77 -4.16
CA VAL A 384 -0.54 -0.96 -5.38
C VAL A 384 -1.77 -1.46 -6.12
N ALA A 385 -2.91 -0.79 -5.94
CA ALA A 385 -4.23 -1.28 -6.33
C ALA A 385 -4.92 -0.43 -7.40
N SER A 386 -5.69 -1.10 -8.26
CA SER A 386 -6.60 -0.50 -9.25
C SER A 386 -7.91 -1.29 -9.29
N SER A 387 -8.70 -1.19 -8.23
CA SER A 387 -9.90 -2.01 -8.05
C SER A 387 -11.11 -1.44 -8.80
N PRO A 388 -11.86 -2.28 -9.54
CA PRO A 388 -13.09 -1.86 -10.21
C PRO A 388 -14.32 -1.82 -9.28
N GLU A 389 -14.26 -2.46 -8.10
CA GLU A 389 -15.43 -2.94 -7.36
C GLU A 389 -15.41 -2.58 -5.86
N ILE A 390 -16.60 -2.28 -5.31
CA ILE A 390 -16.82 -1.89 -3.91
C ILE A 390 -17.11 -3.15 -3.08
N LEU A 391 -16.37 -3.34 -1.99
CA LEU A 391 -16.68 -4.38 -1.01
C LEU A 391 -17.91 -3.95 -0.20
N ILE A 392 -17.80 -2.81 0.48
CA ILE A 392 -18.90 -2.14 1.16
C ILE A 392 -18.60 -0.65 1.32
N SER A 393 -19.63 0.18 1.20
CA SER A 393 -19.61 1.58 1.65
C SER A 393 -20.76 1.81 2.64
N VAL A 394 -20.50 2.63 3.67
CA VAL A 394 -21.50 3.11 4.63
C VAL A 394 -21.39 4.62 4.68
N CYS A 395 -22.44 5.34 4.28
CA CYS A 395 -22.48 6.79 4.31
C CYS A 395 -23.76 7.27 4.99
N LYS A 396 -23.63 8.02 6.09
CA LYS A 396 -24.75 8.53 6.91
C LYS A 396 -25.75 7.42 7.27
N ARG A 397 -25.22 6.29 7.76
CA ARG A 397 -25.94 5.03 8.08
C ARG A 397 -26.59 4.30 6.90
N LYS A 398 -26.52 4.82 5.66
CA LYS A 398 -26.90 4.07 4.45
C LYS A 398 -25.77 3.15 4.02
N ILE A 399 -26.04 1.85 4.02
CA ILE A 399 -25.16 0.82 3.45
C ILE A 399 -25.35 0.77 1.94
N VAL A 400 -24.25 0.60 1.19
CA VAL A 400 -24.23 0.36 -0.25
C VAL A 400 -23.25 -0.77 -0.55
N SER A 401 -23.72 -1.78 -1.29
CA SER A 401 -22.88 -2.79 -1.96
C SER A 401 -23.18 -2.76 -3.45
N ARG A 402 -22.15 -2.98 -4.28
CA ARG A 402 -22.25 -2.97 -5.74
C ARG A 402 -21.52 -4.17 -6.36
N PRO A 403 -22.12 -5.37 -6.34
CA PRO A 403 -21.57 -6.50 -7.09
C PRO A 403 -21.46 -6.15 -8.57
N LEU A 404 -20.35 -6.57 -9.18
CA LEU A 404 -20.10 -6.51 -10.61
C LEU A 404 -19.93 -7.93 -11.17
N ALA A 405 -20.67 -8.26 -12.23
CA ALA A 405 -20.49 -9.49 -12.99
C ALA A 405 -20.69 -9.23 -14.47
N GLY A 406 -20.37 -10.21 -15.33
CA GLY A 406 -20.34 -9.99 -16.77
C GLY A 406 -19.18 -9.11 -17.22
N THR A 407 -18.46 -9.52 -18.26
CA THR A 407 -17.38 -8.72 -18.86
C THR A 407 -17.42 -8.83 -20.37
N ILE A 408 -17.64 -7.72 -21.06
CA ILE A 408 -17.42 -7.64 -22.52
C ILE A 408 -16.51 -6.45 -22.86
N ARG A 409 -15.72 -6.58 -23.92
CA ARG A 409 -14.86 -5.49 -24.40
C ARG A 409 -15.69 -4.35 -24.98
N ARG A 410 -15.23 -3.11 -24.78
CA ARG A 410 -15.82 -1.92 -25.42
C ARG A 410 -15.79 -2.06 -26.95
N GLY A 411 -16.80 -1.52 -27.61
CA GLY A 411 -16.83 -1.39 -29.07
C GLY A 411 -15.82 -0.36 -29.57
N LYS A 412 -15.33 -0.52 -30.81
CA LYS A 412 -14.49 0.49 -31.48
C LYS A 412 -15.30 1.68 -32.00
N THR A 413 -16.60 1.51 -32.18
CA THR A 413 -17.57 2.55 -32.54
C THR A 413 -18.76 2.51 -31.56
N LYS A 414 -19.58 3.56 -31.50
CA LYS A 414 -20.71 3.62 -30.56
C LYS A 414 -21.76 2.54 -30.84
N GLU A 415 -21.97 2.23 -32.11
CA GLU A 415 -22.90 1.22 -32.61
C GLU A 415 -22.43 -0.19 -32.23
N GLN A 416 -21.12 -0.45 -32.32
CA GLN A 416 -20.53 -1.69 -31.81
C GLN A 416 -20.59 -1.78 -30.28
N ASP A 417 -20.43 -0.66 -29.58
CA ASP A 417 -20.48 -0.60 -28.11
C ASP A 417 -21.89 -0.93 -27.59
N MET A 418 -22.92 -0.34 -28.20
CA MET A 418 -24.33 -0.67 -27.91
C MET A 418 -24.66 -2.13 -28.29
N CYS A 419 -24.19 -2.62 -29.44
CA CYS A 419 -24.38 -4.02 -29.82
C CYS A 419 -23.66 -5.01 -28.87
N ASN A 420 -22.59 -4.59 -28.20
CA ASN A 420 -21.91 -5.39 -27.17
C ASN A 420 -22.65 -5.32 -25.82
N GLU A 421 -23.20 -4.16 -25.46
CA GLU A 421 -24.08 -3.98 -24.30
C GLU A 421 -25.36 -4.83 -24.40
N GLU A 422 -26.03 -4.82 -25.57
CA GLU A 422 -27.20 -5.66 -25.84
C GLU A 422 -26.85 -7.15 -25.75
N LYS A 423 -25.69 -7.58 -26.26
CA LYS A 423 -25.24 -8.98 -26.12
C LYS A 423 -25.01 -9.37 -24.66
N LEU A 424 -24.37 -8.50 -23.87
CA LEU A 424 -24.09 -8.74 -22.46
C LEU A 424 -25.40 -8.88 -21.65
N LEU A 425 -26.41 -8.05 -21.93
CA LEU A 425 -27.70 -8.09 -21.25
C LEU A 425 -28.62 -9.24 -21.72
N ASN A 426 -28.41 -9.77 -22.92
CA ASN A 426 -29.11 -10.96 -23.43
C ASN A 426 -28.35 -12.27 -23.15
N ASP A 427 -27.15 -12.23 -22.56
CA ASP A 427 -26.42 -13.42 -22.15
C ASP A 427 -27.03 -14.00 -20.87
N ALA A 428 -27.81 -15.06 -21.03
CA ALA A 428 -28.50 -15.74 -19.94
C ALA A 428 -27.55 -16.31 -18.87
N LYS A 429 -26.30 -16.64 -19.21
CA LYS A 429 -25.30 -17.10 -18.23
C LYS A 429 -24.85 -15.94 -17.35
N GLN A 430 -24.40 -14.84 -17.97
CA GLN A 430 -23.89 -13.67 -17.26
C GLN A 430 -24.97 -13.00 -16.40
N CYS A 431 -26.22 -12.94 -16.91
CA CYS A 431 -27.35 -12.44 -16.14
C CYS A 431 -27.74 -13.36 -14.97
N ALA A 432 -27.65 -14.69 -15.11
CA ALA A 432 -27.93 -15.62 -14.01
C ALA A 432 -26.87 -15.53 -12.90
N GLU A 433 -25.59 -15.47 -13.26
CA GLU A 433 -24.48 -15.25 -12.32
C GLU A 433 -24.65 -13.93 -11.56
N HIS A 434 -24.93 -12.84 -12.29
CA HIS A 434 -25.14 -11.51 -11.71
C HIS A 434 -26.32 -11.47 -10.73
N VAL A 435 -27.44 -12.12 -11.05
CA VAL A 435 -28.61 -12.21 -10.15
C VAL A 435 -28.27 -12.96 -8.86
N MET A 436 -27.52 -14.06 -8.94
CA MET A 436 -27.08 -14.80 -7.76
C MET A 436 -26.14 -13.97 -6.86
N LEU A 437 -25.24 -13.19 -7.46
CA LEU A 437 -24.34 -12.28 -6.74
C LEU A 437 -25.10 -11.10 -6.11
N VAL A 438 -26.14 -10.58 -6.77
CA VAL A 438 -27.09 -9.61 -6.18
C VAL A 438 -27.82 -10.20 -4.98
N ASP A 439 -28.29 -11.46 -5.06
CA ASP A 439 -28.97 -12.11 -3.94
C ASP A 439 -28.03 -12.41 -2.77
N LEU A 440 -26.75 -12.74 -3.02
CA LEU A 440 -25.76 -12.80 -1.94
C LEU A 440 -25.52 -11.42 -1.31
N GLY A 441 -25.39 -10.36 -2.10
CA GLY A 441 -25.28 -8.98 -1.60
C GLY A 441 -26.50 -8.55 -0.78
N ARG A 442 -27.72 -8.94 -1.19
CA ARG A 442 -28.96 -8.74 -0.42
C ARG A 442 -28.94 -9.52 0.91
N ASN A 443 -28.41 -10.74 0.92
CA ASN A 443 -28.28 -11.55 2.13
C ASN A 443 -27.24 -10.96 3.10
N ASP A 444 -26.10 -10.47 2.61
CA ASP A 444 -25.06 -9.87 3.44
C ASP A 444 -25.50 -8.54 4.04
N VAL A 445 -26.08 -7.63 3.23
CA VAL A 445 -26.69 -6.38 3.71
C VAL A 445 -27.86 -6.68 4.66
N GLY A 446 -28.64 -7.73 4.38
CA GLY A 446 -29.78 -8.15 5.22
C GLY A 446 -29.42 -8.60 6.64
N LYS A 447 -28.17 -8.97 6.93
CA LYS A 447 -27.71 -9.35 8.28
C LYS A 447 -27.63 -8.16 9.25
N VAL A 448 -27.49 -6.94 8.75
CA VAL A 448 -27.07 -5.74 9.53
C VAL A 448 -28.04 -4.56 9.42
N VAL A 449 -29.21 -4.77 8.81
CA VAL A 449 -30.15 -3.70 8.45
C VAL A 449 -31.34 -3.59 9.41
N SER A 450 -31.70 -2.35 9.76
CA SER A 450 -32.60 -1.99 10.86
C SER A 450 -34.04 -2.47 10.74
N LYS A 451 -34.55 -2.61 9.52
CA LYS A 451 -35.98 -2.84 9.25
C LYS A 451 -36.12 -3.97 8.21
N PRO A 452 -36.81 -5.08 8.52
CA PRO A 452 -37.16 -6.08 7.52
C PRO A 452 -37.84 -5.42 6.31
N GLY A 453 -37.22 -5.52 5.13
CA GLY A 453 -37.69 -4.89 3.90
C GLY A 453 -37.13 -3.49 3.58
N SER A 454 -36.22 -2.91 4.38
CA SER A 454 -35.49 -1.70 3.95
C SER A 454 -34.28 -1.99 3.04
N VAL A 455 -33.88 -3.26 2.89
CA VAL A 455 -32.93 -3.71 1.85
C VAL A 455 -33.57 -3.54 0.47
N LYS A 456 -32.96 -2.71 -0.39
CA LYS A 456 -33.47 -2.36 -1.72
C LYS A 456 -32.42 -2.62 -2.80
N VAL A 457 -32.87 -2.99 -3.99
CA VAL A 457 -32.05 -2.99 -5.20
C VAL A 457 -32.41 -1.72 -5.96
N GLU A 458 -31.62 -0.65 -5.79
CA GLU A 458 -31.89 0.68 -6.38
C GLU A 458 -31.60 0.71 -7.89
N LYS A 459 -30.69 -0.15 -8.35
CA LYS A 459 -30.39 -0.41 -9.75
C LYS A 459 -30.17 -1.90 -9.93
N LEU A 460 -30.77 -2.49 -10.95
CA LEU A 460 -30.63 -3.91 -11.32
C LEU A 460 -30.16 -4.00 -12.77
N MET A 461 -29.10 -4.76 -13.01
CA MET A 461 -28.56 -5.07 -14.35
C MET A 461 -28.28 -3.81 -15.22
N ASN A 462 -27.69 -2.79 -14.61
CA ASN A 462 -27.25 -1.56 -15.28
C ASN A 462 -25.82 -1.73 -15.82
N VAL A 463 -25.53 -1.36 -17.07
CA VAL A 463 -24.18 -1.54 -17.63
C VAL A 463 -23.26 -0.36 -17.33
N GLU A 464 -22.23 -0.60 -16.51
CA GLU A 464 -21.16 0.37 -16.22
C GLU A 464 -20.00 0.20 -17.22
N ARG A 465 -19.64 1.30 -17.89
CA ARG A 465 -18.65 1.33 -18.98
C ARG A 465 -17.31 1.86 -18.48
N TYR A 466 -16.29 1.02 -18.59
CA TYR A 466 -14.90 1.32 -18.25
C TYR A 466 -14.10 1.60 -19.54
N SER A 467 -12.82 1.97 -19.42
CA SER A 467 -11.98 2.37 -20.56
C SER A 467 -11.78 1.24 -21.60
N HIS A 468 -11.72 -0.02 -21.15
CA HIS A 468 -11.43 -1.19 -21.99
C HIS A 468 -12.54 -2.25 -22.03
N VAL A 469 -13.40 -2.28 -21.00
CA VAL A 469 -14.49 -3.26 -20.81
C VAL A 469 -15.77 -2.56 -20.35
N MET A 470 -16.89 -3.28 -20.34
CA MET A 470 -18.09 -2.91 -19.60
C MET A 470 -18.57 -4.09 -18.77
N HIS A 471 -19.21 -3.80 -17.64
CA HIS A 471 -19.67 -4.77 -16.64
C HIS A 471 -21.15 -4.56 -16.34
N ILE A 472 -21.86 -5.65 -15.99
CA ILE A 472 -23.20 -5.56 -15.40
C ILE A 472 -23.02 -5.14 -13.94
N SER A 473 -23.71 -4.07 -13.53
CA SER A 473 -23.74 -3.59 -12.15
C SER A 473 -25.15 -3.62 -11.57
N SER A 474 -25.22 -3.83 -10.26
CA SER A 474 -26.44 -3.63 -9.48
C SER A 474 -26.09 -2.94 -8.17
N THR A 475 -26.97 -2.07 -7.68
CA THR A 475 -26.76 -1.33 -6.43
C THR A 475 -27.72 -1.87 -5.37
N VAL A 476 -27.18 -2.62 -4.40
CA VAL A 476 -27.93 -3.07 -3.21
C VAL A 476 -27.71 -2.06 -2.10
N THR A 477 -28.77 -1.58 -1.48
CA THR A 477 -28.71 -0.59 -0.40
C THR A 477 -29.53 -1.01 0.81
N GLY A 478 -29.18 -0.46 1.98
CA GLY A 478 -29.89 -0.71 3.24
C GLY A 478 -29.63 0.39 4.26
N GLU A 479 -30.36 0.35 5.37
CA GLU A 479 -30.24 1.27 6.51
C GLU A 479 -29.71 0.49 7.71
N LEU A 480 -28.52 0.83 8.21
CA LEU A 480 -27.83 0.12 9.29
C LEU A 480 -28.69 0.07 10.58
N LEU A 481 -28.65 -1.05 11.31
CA LEU A 481 -29.22 -1.19 12.67
C LEU A 481 -28.67 -0.14 13.63
N ASP A 482 -29.52 0.51 14.43
CA ASP A 482 -29.12 1.65 15.27
C ASP A 482 -28.04 1.31 16.30
N ASP A 483 -28.09 0.10 16.86
CA ASP A 483 -27.08 -0.46 17.77
C ASP A 483 -25.81 -1.02 17.08
N LEU A 484 -25.75 -1.00 15.73
CA LEU A 484 -24.60 -1.50 14.96
C LEU A 484 -23.73 -0.39 14.36
N SER A 485 -22.44 -0.72 14.21
CA SER A 485 -21.41 0.13 13.64
C SER A 485 -21.12 -0.19 12.17
N CYS A 486 -20.31 0.63 11.50
CA CYS A 486 -19.78 0.31 10.17
C CYS A 486 -18.86 -0.92 10.17
N TRP A 487 -18.19 -1.22 11.29
CA TRP A 487 -17.40 -2.44 11.47
C TRP A 487 -18.27 -3.70 11.40
N ASP A 488 -19.50 -3.66 11.91
CA ASP A 488 -20.46 -4.78 11.81
C ASP A 488 -20.91 -5.02 10.37
N ALA A 489 -21.11 -3.94 9.61
CA ALA A 489 -21.41 -4.02 8.19
C ALA A 489 -20.24 -4.67 7.39
N LEU A 490 -18.99 -4.32 7.74
CA LEU A 490 -17.79 -4.94 7.17
C LEU A 490 -17.67 -6.43 7.54
N ARG A 491 -17.86 -6.79 8.82
CA ARG A 491 -17.91 -8.19 9.31
C ARG A 491 -18.92 -9.04 8.53
N ALA A 492 -20.08 -8.47 8.19
CA ALA A 492 -21.14 -9.18 7.47
C ALA A 492 -20.85 -9.37 5.96
N ALA A 493 -20.15 -8.42 5.35
CA ALA A 493 -19.82 -8.42 3.92
C ALA A 493 -18.59 -9.28 3.56
N LEU A 494 -17.60 -9.39 4.45
CA LEU A 494 -16.34 -10.10 4.19
C LEU A 494 -16.51 -11.62 3.93
N PRO A 495 -15.76 -12.20 2.97
CA PRO A 495 -15.47 -11.62 1.66
C PRO A 495 -16.74 -11.60 0.81
N VAL A 496 -16.80 -10.78 -0.24
CA VAL A 496 -17.99 -10.74 -1.12
C VAL A 496 -18.06 -11.96 -2.05
N GLY A 497 -19.25 -12.21 -2.63
CA GLY A 497 -19.49 -13.36 -3.52
C GLY A 497 -18.61 -13.38 -4.76
N THR A 498 -18.36 -12.21 -5.36
CA THR A 498 -17.53 -12.02 -6.57
C THR A 498 -16.07 -12.45 -6.41
N VAL A 499 -15.64 -12.78 -5.19
CA VAL A 499 -14.30 -13.31 -4.89
C VAL A 499 -14.30 -14.57 -4.03
N SER A 500 -15.45 -15.18 -3.76
CA SER A 500 -15.57 -16.39 -2.93
C SER A 500 -16.48 -17.42 -3.57
N GLY A 501 -17.80 -17.19 -3.57
CA GLY A 501 -18.79 -18.04 -4.22
C GLY A 501 -20.13 -18.06 -3.49
N ALA A 502 -20.97 -19.00 -3.88
CA ALA A 502 -22.30 -19.22 -3.30
C ALA A 502 -22.59 -20.72 -3.17
N PRO A 503 -22.96 -21.23 -1.96
CA PRO A 503 -23.04 -20.53 -0.68
C PRO A 503 -21.65 -20.13 -0.14
N LYS A 504 -21.54 -18.88 0.34
CA LYS A 504 -20.25 -18.22 0.68
C LYS A 504 -19.29 -19.10 1.48
N VAL A 505 -19.73 -19.68 2.60
CA VAL A 505 -18.80 -20.42 3.47
C VAL A 505 -18.41 -21.79 2.91
N ARG A 506 -19.30 -22.48 2.20
CA ARG A 506 -18.94 -23.76 1.56
C ARG A 506 -17.94 -23.55 0.43
N ALA A 507 -18.05 -22.45 -0.31
CA ALA A 507 -17.03 -22.04 -1.27
C ALA A 507 -15.68 -21.78 -0.58
N MET A 508 -15.65 -21.09 0.57
CA MET A 508 -14.42 -20.86 1.33
C MET A 508 -13.78 -22.17 1.89
N GLU A 509 -14.59 -23.12 2.38
CA GLU A 509 -14.13 -24.45 2.81
C GLU A 509 -13.49 -25.31 1.70
N LEU A 510 -13.76 -24.98 0.43
CA LEU A 510 -13.20 -25.66 -0.74
C LEU A 510 -11.99 -24.89 -1.30
N ILE A 511 -12.04 -23.55 -1.30
CA ILE A 511 -10.88 -22.68 -1.58
C ILE A 511 -9.71 -23.01 -0.64
N ASP A 512 -9.96 -23.18 0.67
CA ASP A 512 -8.93 -23.55 1.67
C ASP A 512 -8.28 -24.93 1.43
N LYS A 513 -8.80 -25.76 0.51
CA LYS A 513 -8.22 -27.06 0.12
C LYS A 513 -7.51 -27.02 -1.23
N LEU A 514 -8.01 -26.20 -2.15
CA LEU A 514 -7.57 -26.15 -3.54
C LEU A 514 -6.50 -25.07 -3.79
N GLU A 515 -6.42 -24.04 -2.95
CA GLU A 515 -5.38 -23.01 -3.05
C GLU A 515 -4.14 -23.34 -2.21
N VAL A 516 -2.97 -23.22 -2.84
CA VAL A 516 -1.67 -23.66 -2.30
C VAL A 516 -1.22 -22.92 -1.03
N ALA A 517 -1.65 -21.67 -0.85
CA ALA A 517 -1.22 -20.78 0.24
C ALA A 517 -2.29 -19.70 0.55
N ARG A 518 -2.22 -19.07 1.74
CA ARG A 518 -3.19 -18.03 2.15
C ARG A 518 -3.26 -16.90 1.13
N ARG A 519 -4.47 -16.36 0.91
CA ARG A 519 -4.71 -15.23 0.00
C ARG A 519 -4.13 -13.92 0.55
N GLY A 520 -4.14 -13.71 1.87
CA GLY A 520 -3.62 -12.48 2.48
C GLY A 520 -4.38 -11.27 1.94
N PRO A 521 -3.70 -10.19 1.46
CA PRO A 521 -4.41 -9.02 0.94
C PRO A 521 -5.37 -9.30 -0.23
N TYR A 522 -5.07 -10.24 -1.13
CA TYR A 522 -5.93 -10.50 -2.30
C TYR A 522 -7.33 -10.97 -1.90
N SER A 523 -8.37 -10.44 -2.56
CA SER A 523 -9.79 -10.71 -2.23
C SER A 523 -10.25 -10.26 -0.83
N GLY A 524 -9.37 -9.61 -0.07
CA GLY A 524 -9.73 -8.82 1.11
C GLY A 524 -10.30 -7.45 0.72
N GLY A 525 -10.18 -6.48 1.64
CA GLY A 525 -10.62 -5.10 1.43
C GLY A 525 -9.51 -4.08 1.70
N PHE A 526 -9.56 -2.93 1.02
CA PHE A 526 -8.73 -1.76 1.36
C PHE A 526 -9.55 -0.48 1.29
N GLY A 527 -9.21 0.52 2.09
CA GLY A 527 -9.96 1.79 2.10
C GLY A 527 -9.90 2.50 3.44
N SER A 528 -11.00 3.15 3.82
CA SER A 528 -11.04 4.06 4.98
C SER A 528 -12.32 3.97 5.82
N VAL A 529 -12.18 4.34 7.09
CA VAL A 529 -13.28 4.56 8.06
C VAL A 529 -13.04 5.92 8.72
N SER A 530 -13.90 6.89 8.45
CA SER A 530 -13.75 8.25 8.98
C SER A 530 -14.10 8.33 10.46
N PHE A 531 -13.64 9.39 11.13
CA PHE A 531 -14.03 9.68 12.52
C PHE A 531 -15.56 9.75 12.71
N MET A 532 -16.33 10.14 11.68
CA MET A 532 -17.80 10.21 11.72
C MET A 532 -18.49 8.84 11.60
N GLY A 533 -17.75 7.75 11.43
CA GLY A 533 -18.28 6.40 11.22
C GLY A 533 -18.66 6.07 9.76
N ASP A 534 -18.52 7.01 8.83
CA ASP A 534 -18.62 6.74 7.39
C ASP A 534 -17.45 5.84 6.94
N MET A 535 -17.72 4.88 6.04
CA MET A 535 -16.78 3.85 5.58
C MET A 535 -16.84 3.72 4.05
N ASP A 536 -15.69 3.51 3.41
CA ASP A 536 -15.60 3.16 1.98
C ASP A 536 -14.44 2.19 1.78
N ILE A 537 -14.77 0.93 1.49
CA ILE A 537 -13.83 -0.19 1.32
C ILE A 537 -14.03 -0.79 -0.08
N ALA A 538 -12.97 -0.76 -0.89
CA ALA A 538 -12.88 -1.47 -2.16
C ALA A 538 -12.38 -2.90 -1.95
N ILE A 539 -12.72 -3.82 -2.86
CA ILE A 539 -12.15 -5.16 -2.84
C ILE A 539 -10.70 -5.08 -3.31
N ALA A 540 -9.79 -5.84 -2.70
CA ALA A 540 -8.40 -6.01 -3.12
C ALA A 540 -8.26 -6.87 -4.40
N LEU A 541 -8.88 -6.41 -5.48
CA LEU A 541 -8.73 -6.90 -6.85
C LEU A 541 -7.72 -6.05 -7.62
N ARG A 542 -7.10 -6.63 -8.66
CA ARG A 542 -6.11 -5.96 -9.52
C ARG A 542 -5.06 -5.18 -8.68
N THR A 543 -4.52 -5.86 -7.68
CA THR A 543 -3.60 -5.30 -6.68
C THR A 543 -2.27 -6.03 -6.76
N ILE A 544 -1.18 -5.27 -6.80
CA ILE A 544 0.19 -5.77 -6.66
C ILE A 544 0.61 -5.57 -5.21
N VAL A 545 1.13 -6.60 -4.58
CA VAL A 545 1.68 -6.57 -3.21
C VAL A 545 3.20 -6.68 -3.30
N PHE A 546 3.90 -5.75 -2.65
CA PHE A 546 5.35 -5.71 -2.49
C PHE A 546 5.68 -5.95 -1.01
N PRO A 547 6.15 -7.13 -0.59
CA PRO A 547 6.56 -7.36 0.79
C PRO A 547 7.82 -6.54 1.13
N THR A 548 7.78 -5.75 2.22
CA THR A 548 8.92 -4.91 2.66
C THR A 548 9.83 -5.59 3.68
N GLY A 549 9.39 -6.72 4.25
CA GLY A 549 10.12 -7.44 5.30
C GLY A 549 11.59 -7.69 4.96
N SER A 550 12.46 -7.50 5.97
CA SER A 550 13.94 -7.37 5.92
C SER A 550 14.76 -8.48 5.21
N TRP A 551 14.11 -9.49 4.61
CA TRP A 551 14.73 -10.58 3.88
C TRP A 551 14.50 -10.54 2.35
N LEU A 552 13.63 -9.67 1.82
CA LEU A 552 13.27 -9.68 0.40
C LEU A 552 13.93 -8.61 -0.48
N ASN A 553 14.58 -7.59 0.09
CA ASN A 553 15.42 -6.63 -0.64
C ASN A 553 16.78 -7.27 -1.04
N THR A 554 16.71 -8.35 -1.81
CA THR A 554 17.88 -9.13 -2.24
C THR A 554 18.74 -8.32 -3.21
N LEU A 555 20.05 -8.34 -3.01
CA LEU A 555 21.05 -7.82 -3.95
C LEU A 555 21.14 -8.75 -5.16
N PHE A 556 20.46 -8.40 -6.26
CA PHE A 556 20.49 -9.20 -7.49
C PHE A 556 21.63 -8.74 -8.41
N SER A 557 22.38 -9.70 -8.96
CA SER A 557 23.38 -9.42 -9.99
C SER A 557 22.75 -9.49 -11.39
N THR A 558 22.99 -8.49 -12.24
CA THR A 558 22.54 -8.51 -13.64
C THR A 558 23.45 -9.42 -14.47
N GLY A 559 23.16 -10.73 -14.45
CA GLY A 559 23.92 -11.77 -15.13
C GLY A 559 23.77 -11.80 -16.66
N MET A 560 24.44 -10.88 -17.36
CA MET A 560 24.62 -10.97 -18.81
C MET A 560 25.63 -12.09 -19.14
N GLN A 561 25.24 -13.13 -19.87
CA GLN A 561 26.17 -14.14 -20.40
C GLN A 561 26.91 -13.64 -21.65
N SER A 562 27.71 -12.58 -21.50
CA SER A 562 28.77 -12.22 -22.44
C SER A 562 30.08 -12.86 -21.98
N SER A 563 30.72 -13.65 -22.84
CA SER A 563 31.89 -14.48 -22.51
C SER A 563 33.21 -13.69 -22.44
N ASP A 564 33.29 -12.72 -21.53
CA ASP A 564 34.52 -11.95 -21.26
C ASP A 564 34.96 -12.09 -19.80
N ARG A 565 36.28 -12.27 -19.58
CA ARG A 565 36.83 -12.78 -18.31
C ARG A 565 37.00 -11.77 -17.18
N ASN A 566 36.48 -10.55 -17.33
CA ASN A 566 36.60 -9.46 -16.34
C ASN A 566 35.22 -9.08 -15.78
N GLY A 567 34.63 -9.99 -14.99
CA GLY A 567 33.28 -9.84 -14.45
C GLY A 567 33.15 -8.79 -13.34
N TRP A 568 32.67 -7.59 -13.70
CA TRP A 568 32.12 -6.64 -12.74
C TRP A 568 30.62 -6.93 -12.54
N HIS A 569 30.24 -7.47 -11.39
CA HIS A 569 28.84 -7.68 -11.04
C HIS A 569 28.24 -6.40 -10.46
N THR A 570 27.45 -5.69 -11.26
CA THR A 570 26.55 -4.65 -10.75
C THR A 570 25.43 -5.34 -9.98
N TYR A 571 25.37 -5.10 -8.67
CA TYR A 571 24.25 -5.50 -7.84
C TYR A 571 23.21 -4.39 -7.82
N ARG A 572 21.94 -4.72 -8.08
CA ARG A 572 20.81 -3.80 -7.98
C ARG A 572 19.79 -4.41 -7.00
N TYR A 573 19.33 -3.61 -6.05
CA TYR A 573 18.19 -4.00 -5.22
C TYR A 573 16.96 -4.15 -6.12
N GLY A 574 16.24 -5.26 -5.96
CA GLY A 574 15.00 -5.52 -6.68
C GLY A 574 13.90 -5.97 -5.71
N PHE A 575 12.67 -5.62 -6.02
CA PHE A 575 11.50 -5.97 -5.22
C PHE A 575 10.88 -7.27 -5.74
N LYS A 576 10.43 -8.14 -4.83
CA LYS A 576 9.50 -9.22 -5.19
C LYS A 576 8.11 -8.63 -5.33
N ILE A 577 7.47 -8.85 -6.47
CA ILE A 577 6.08 -8.49 -6.72
C ILE A 577 5.18 -9.72 -6.71
N ILE A 578 4.03 -9.57 -6.08
CA ILE A 578 3.02 -10.61 -5.95
C ILE A 578 1.69 -10.06 -6.46
N SER A 579 1.14 -10.71 -7.48
CA SER A 579 -0.18 -10.45 -8.06
C SER A 579 -1.02 -11.71 -7.86
N GLN A 580 -2.33 -11.59 -7.68
CA GLN A 580 -3.21 -12.75 -7.61
C GLN A 580 -4.49 -12.46 -8.39
N ALA A 581 -4.97 -13.48 -9.12
CA ALA A 581 -6.15 -13.38 -9.97
C ALA A 581 -6.89 -14.71 -9.99
N GLY A 582 -8.20 -14.65 -10.15
CA GLY A 582 -9.08 -15.82 -10.16
C GLY A 582 -10.25 -15.62 -11.11
N ALA A 583 -10.97 -16.71 -11.37
CA ALA A 583 -12.08 -16.79 -12.30
C ALA A 583 -13.30 -17.46 -11.63
N GLY A 584 -14.50 -17.12 -12.11
CA GLY A 584 -15.77 -17.52 -11.50
C GLY A 584 -16.24 -18.87 -12.04
N ILE A 585 -15.91 -19.96 -11.34
CA ILE A 585 -16.20 -21.31 -11.83
C ILE A 585 -17.67 -21.64 -11.61
N VAL A 586 -18.34 -22.05 -12.70
CA VAL A 586 -19.75 -22.47 -12.77
C VAL A 586 -19.87 -23.80 -13.53
N ALA A 587 -21.06 -24.40 -13.56
CA ALA A 587 -21.28 -25.77 -14.07
C ALA A 587 -20.81 -26.00 -15.53
N ASP A 588 -20.82 -24.96 -16.37
CA ASP A 588 -20.43 -24.99 -17.78
C ASP A 588 -19.03 -24.42 -18.05
N SER A 589 -18.30 -23.95 -17.04
CA SER A 589 -16.93 -23.40 -17.16
C SER A 589 -15.96 -24.33 -17.89
N ILE A 590 -15.06 -23.77 -18.72
CA ILE A 590 -14.09 -24.52 -19.52
C ILE A 590 -12.68 -24.28 -18.93
N PRO A 591 -11.97 -25.31 -18.41
CA PRO A 591 -10.74 -25.11 -17.65
C PRO A 591 -9.65 -24.27 -18.34
N ASP A 592 -9.49 -24.39 -19.66
CA ASP A 592 -8.56 -23.57 -20.45
C ASP A 592 -8.96 -22.08 -20.51
N ASP A 593 -10.26 -21.78 -20.63
CA ASP A 593 -10.76 -20.40 -20.66
C ASP A 593 -10.64 -19.72 -19.28
N GLU A 594 -10.92 -20.45 -18.19
CA GLU A 594 -10.81 -19.95 -16.81
C GLU A 594 -9.34 -19.67 -16.42
N GLN A 595 -8.41 -20.54 -16.86
CA GLN A 595 -6.97 -20.28 -16.78
C GLN A 595 -6.61 -19.02 -17.56
N GLN A 596 -7.07 -18.92 -18.81
CA GLN A 596 -6.74 -17.81 -19.68
C GLN A 596 -7.32 -16.48 -19.17
N GLU A 597 -8.45 -16.49 -18.49
CA GLU A 597 -9.01 -15.33 -17.79
C GLU A 597 -8.12 -14.89 -16.61
N CYS A 598 -7.63 -15.82 -15.78
CA CYS A 598 -6.71 -15.50 -14.69
C CYS A 598 -5.43 -14.80 -15.20
N GLU A 599 -4.85 -15.34 -16.27
CA GLU A 599 -3.68 -14.75 -16.94
C GLU A 599 -4.00 -13.36 -17.52
N ASN A 600 -5.14 -13.18 -18.19
CA ASN A 600 -5.55 -11.88 -18.74
C ASN A 600 -5.76 -10.82 -17.65
N LYS A 601 -6.34 -11.20 -16.51
CA LYS A 601 -6.51 -10.35 -15.33
C LYS A 601 -5.16 -9.93 -14.74
N ALA A 602 -4.21 -10.86 -14.60
CA ALA A 602 -2.86 -10.58 -14.10
C ALA A 602 -1.99 -9.79 -15.09
N ALA A 603 -2.15 -10.00 -16.40
CA ALA A 603 -1.39 -9.33 -17.45
C ALA A 603 -1.61 -7.81 -17.48
N ALA A 604 -2.74 -7.30 -16.98
CA ALA A 604 -2.96 -5.87 -16.83
C ALA A 604 -1.98 -5.22 -15.82
N LEU A 605 -1.61 -5.95 -14.76
CA LEU A 605 -0.63 -5.52 -13.78
C LEU A 605 0.79 -5.70 -14.32
N ALA A 606 1.08 -6.82 -14.99
CA ALA A 606 2.36 -7.05 -15.66
C ALA A 606 2.74 -5.89 -16.61
N ARG A 607 1.79 -5.38 -17.40
CA ARG A 607 2.01 -4.21 -18.27
C ARG A 607 2.30 -2.91 -17.52
N ALA A 608 1.79 -2.72 -16.31
CA ALA A 608 2.12 -1.56 -15.48
C ALA A 608 3.55 -1.65 -14.93
N ILE A 609 3.98 -2.86 -14.55
CA ILE A 609 5.37 -3.14 -14.14
C ILE A 609 6.33 -2.95 -15.33
N ASP A 610 6.02 -3.55 -16.49
CA ASP A 610 6.81 -3.38 -17.73
C ASP A 610 6.93 -1.90 -18.13
N LEU A 611 5.85 -1.12 -18.02
CA LEU A 611 5.86 0.32 -18.29
C LEU A 611 6.76 1.05 -17.30
N ALA A 612 6.65 0.78 -16.00
CA ALA A 612 7.49 1.40 -14.97
C ALA A 612 8.99 1.05 -15.15
N GLU A 613 9.30 -0.20 -15.47
CA GLU A 613 10.66 -0.62 -15.82
C GLU A 613 11.15 0.08 -17.09
N SER A 614 10.33 0.19 -18.13
CA SER A 614 10.72 0.87 -19.38
C SER A 614 10.94 2.38 -19.23
N ALA A 615 10.20 3.03 -18.31
CA ALA A 615 10.18 4.48 -18.19
C ALA A 615 11.14 5.03 -17.12
N PHE A 616 11.30 4.33 -15.99
CA PHE A 616 12.04 4.83 -14.81
C PHE A 616 13.30 4.02 -14.49
N VAL A 617 13.35 2.72 -14.83
CA VAL A 617 14.54 1.90 -14.63
C VAL A 617 15.47 2.11 -15.82
N GLU A 618 16.51 2.93 -15.64
CA GLU A 618 17.56 3.05 -16.66
C GLU A 618 18.09 1.66 -17.05
N LYS A 619 17.87 1.31 -18.33
CA LYS A 619 18.70 0.36 -19.06
C LYS A 619 20.08 1.00 -19.17
N SER A 620 20.97 0.67 -18.24
CA SER A 620 22.33 1.19 -18.12
C SER A 620 22.98 1.35 -19.49
N VAL A 621 23.33 2.60 -19.83
CA VAL A 621 23.67 3.03 -21.19
C VAL A 621 24.75 2.13 -21.81
N PHE A 622 24.39 1.39 -22.85
CA PHE A 622 25.26 0.46 -23.61
C PHE A 622 26.39 1.18 -24.41
N PHE A 623 26.62 2.45 -24.12
CA PHE A 623 27.50 3.40 -24.82
C PHE A 623 28.47 4.12 -23.87
N ALA A 624 28.83 3.50 -22.74
CA ALA A 624 29.88 4.02 -21.85
C ALA A 624 30.70 2.90 -21.20
N HIS A 625 31.56 2.22 -21.97
CA HIS A 625 32.93 1.80 -21.58
C HIS A 625 33.73 1.19 -22.75
N HIS A 626 33.65 1.83 -23.93
CA HIS A 626 34.60 1.65 -25.03
C HIS A 626 35.29 2.98 -25.37
N LEU A 627 35.87 3.60 -24.32
CA LEU A 627 37.14 4.30 -24.50
C LEU A 627 38.16 3.26 -24.97
N PRO A 628 38.76 3.39 -26.17
CA PRO A 628 39.80 2.47 -26.60
C PRO A 628 40.98 2.50 -25.61
N GLN A 629 41.66 1.36 -25.42
CA GLN A 629 42.78 1.19 -24.46
C GLN A 629 44.05 2.00 -24.79
N TYR A 630 43.92 3.05 -25.60
CA TYR A 630 44.94 3.96 -26.07
C TYR A 630 44.98 5.27 -25.27
N THR A 631 43.85 5.75 -24.74
CA THR A 631 43.82 7.00 -23.94
C THR A 631 44.64 6.89 -22.67
N THR A 632 44.48 5.80 -21.91
CA THR A 632 45.29 5.54 -20.70
C THR A 632 46.77 5.41 -21.04
N LYS A 633 47.14 4.84 -22.20
CA LYS A 633 48.53 4.75 -22.66
C LYS A 633 49.11 6.10 -23.07
N ILE A 634 48.32 6.96 -23.71
CA ILE A 634 48.73 8.32 -24.08
C ILE A 634 48.97 9.17 -22.82
N ILE A 635 48.06 9.13 -21.84
CA ILE A 635 48.23 9.84 -20.57
C ILE A 635 49.46 9.31 -19.82
N PHE A 636 49.63 7.99 -19.71
CA PHE A 636 50.80 7.40 -19.04
C PHE A 636 52.13 7.71 -19.76
N TRP A 637 52.13 7.80 -21.09
CA TRP A 637 53.31 8.19 -21.86
C TRP A 637 53.65 9.69 -21.69
N ILE A 638 52.65 10.57 -21.74
CA ILE A 638 52.85 12.02 -21.48
C ILE A 638 53.42 12.25 -20.08
N CYS A 639 52.91 11.52 -19.07
CA CYS A 639 53.42 11.58 -17.70
C CYS A 639 54.78 10.86 -17.48
N GLN A 640 55.33 10.17 -18.49
CA GLN A 640 56.70 9.61 -18.45
C GLN A 640 57.72 10.46 -19.23
N GLU A 641 57.33 11.09 -20.34
CA GLU A 641 58.18 12.04 -21.08
C GLU A 641 58.32 13.39 -20.35
N PHE A 642 57.21 13.91 -19.82
CA PHE A 642 57.16 15.22 -19.17
C PHE A 642 57.03 15.06 -17.65
N GLY A 643 58.17 15.20 -16.96
CA GLY A 643 58.25 15.14 -15.49
C GLY A 643 57.45 16.25 -14.79
N PRO A 644 57.14 16.10 -13.49
CA PRO A 644 56.11 16.87 -12.81
C PRO A 644 56.55 18.29 -12.41
N GLN A 645 56.66 19.20 -13.38
CA GLN A 645 56.75 20.64 -13.14
C GLN A 645 55.84 21.45 -14.08
N GLN A 646 54.94 22.22 -13.45
CA GLN A 646 54.14 23.34 -13.96
C GLN A 646 53.73 23.37 -15.45
N ILE A 647 52.42 23.24 -15.69
CA ILE A 647 51.76 23.81 -16.88
C ILE A 647 50.61 24.70 -16.39
N GLU A 648 50.79 26.01 -16.46
CA GLU A 648 49.68 26.98 -16.37
C GLU A 648 49.08 27.15 -17.77
N LEU A 649 47.78 26.91 -17.92
CA LEU A 649 47.07 27.04 -19.20
C LEU A 649 46.35 28.39 -19.28
N GLU A 650 47.09 29.46 -19.61
CA GLU A 650 46.47 30.69 -20.09
C GLU A 650 47.29 31.34 -21.23
N LYS A 651 46.59 31.68 -22.32
CA LYS A 651 47.07 32.38 -23.54
C LYS A 651 47.85 31.52 -24.56
N VAL A 652 47.90 32.05 -25.80
CA VAL A 652 48.54 31.50 -27.03
C VAL A 652 47.79 30.31 -27.66
N TRP A 653 47.31 30.35 -28.91
CA TRP A 653 47.01 31.46 -29.85
C TRP A 653 45.98 30.96 -30.91
N PRO A 654 45.08 31.81 -31.46
CA PRO A 654 44.06 31.38 -32.43
C PRO A 654 44.51 31.29 -33.90
N ASP A 655 43.54 30.92 -34.75
CA ASP A 655 43.30 31.44 -36.11
C ASP A 655 43.66 30.57 -37.35
N LYS A 656 42.72 30.55 -38.30
CA LYS A 656 42.80 30.14 -39.73
C LYS A 656 43.19 28.70 -40.14
N VAL A 657 42.13 27.91 -40.28
CA VAL A 657 41.85 26.99 -41.42
C VAL A 657 42.52 27.41 -42.75
N GLN A 658 43.31 26.52 -43.38
CA GLN A 658 43.16 26.12 -44.81
C GLN A 658 44.15 25.02 -45.30
N LYS A 659 43.62 24.09 -46.12
CA LYS A 659 44.26 23.40 -47.28
C LYS A 659 45.67 22.76 -47.15
N GLY A 660 45.70 21.47 -46.79
CA GLY A 660 45.86 20.37 -47.78
C GLY A 660 47.24 20.02 -48.40
N ARG A 661 47.45 18.70 -48.57
CA ARG A 661 48.47 17.96 -49.36
C ARG A 661 49.95 18.05 -48.95
N TYR A 662 50.51 16.87 -48.67
CA TYR A 662 51.71 16.20 -49.25
C TYR A 662 52.28 15.29 -48.16
N ASP A 663 52.82 14.08 -48.34
CA ASP A 663 52.83 12.99 -49.33
C ASP A 663 53.84 11.96 -48.74
N MET A 664 53.81 10.68 -49.12
CA MET A 664 54.55 9.63 -48.40
C MET A 664 55.93 9.30 -49.00
N ALA A 665 57.01 9.43 -48.21
CA ALA A 665 58.25 8.67 -48.43
C ALA A 665 59.17 8.57 -47.20
N GLN A 666 59.21 7.42 -46.50
CA GLN A 666 60.27 6.41 -46.70
C GLN A 666 60.33 5.33 -45.60
N ARG A 667 60.38 4.07 -46.07
CA ARG A 667 60.96 2.85 -45.45
C ARG A 667 60.19 2.16 -44.30
N PRO A 668 60.35 0.83 -44.11
CA PRO A 668 59.24 -0.01 -43.64
C PRO A 668 59.56 -0.99 -42.49
N MET A 669 58.50 -1.48 -41.84
CA MET A 669 58.49 -2.84 -41.27
C MET A 669 57.06 -3.41 -41.26
N ASN A 670 56.94 -4.74 -41.23
CA ASN A 670 55.71 -5.44 -41.63
C ASN A 670 54.56 -5.34 -40.61
N ILE A 671 53.38 -4.90 -41.08
CA ILE A 671 52.07 -5.11 -40.42
C ILE A 671 51.06 -5.48 -41.52
N PRO A 672 50.24 -6.53 -41.37
CA PRO A 672 49.20 -6.88 -42.36
C PRO A 672 48.03 -5.88 -42.34
N PRO A 673 47.38 -5.60 -43.48
CA PRO A 673 46.41 -4.52 -43.59
C PRO A 673 45.00 -4.93 -43.12
N ILE A 674 44.37 -4.08 -42.31
CA ILE A 674 42.91 -4.03 -42.16
C ILE A 674 42.44 -2.69 -42.72
N ARG A 675 41.62 -2.73 -43.77
CA ARG A 675 40.99 -1.54 -44.34
C ARG A 675 39.77 -1.16 -43.51
N TYR A 676 39.64 0.13 -43.19
CA TYR A 676 38.35 0.75 -42.95
C TYR A 676 38.21 2.00 -43.84
N SER A 677 36.98 2.22 -44.32
CA SER A 677 36.61 3.29 -45.24
C SER A 677 35.51 4.14 -44.62
N GLY A 678 35.69 5.46 -44.60
CA GLY A 678 34.72 6.41 -44.05
C GLY A 678 35.36 7.38 -43.08
N ASN A 679 35.81 8.54 -43.59
CA ASN A 679 36.10 9.70 -42.76
C ASN A 679 34.84 10.57 -42.70
N GLU A 680 34.35 10.83 -41.49
CA GLU A 680 33.54 11.97 -41.00
C GLU A 680 32.94 11.54 -39.64
N ILE A 681 32.68 12.49 -38.71
CA ILE A 681 32.23 12.36 -37.29
C ILE A 681 33.29 12.66 -36.20
N VAL A 682 34.57 12.31 -36.39
CA VAL A 682 35.56 12.33 -35.27
C VAL A 682 35.89 13.73 -34.73
N THR A 683 35.65 14.82 -35.47
CA THR A 683 36.00 16.19 -35.06
C THR A 683 35.11 16.78 -33.97
N ASP A 684 33.83 16.41 -33.88
CA ASP A 684 32.89 17.08 -32.96
C ASP A 684 32.92 16.50 -31.53
N VAL A 685 33.38 15.25 -31.38
CA VAL A 685 33.44 14.54 -30.09
C VAL A 685 34.49 15.13 -29.15
N VAL A 686 35.51 15.82 -29.68
CA VAL A 686 36.61 16.38 -28.86
C VAL A 686 36.21 17.67 -28.14
N ILE A 687 35.21 18.40 -28.64
CA ILE A 687 34.84 19.73 -28.10
C ILE A 687 34.02 19.61 -26.81
N SER A 688 33.08 18.66 -26.73
CA SER A 688 32.16 18.54 -25.58
C SER A 688 32.78 17.95 -24.30
N VAL A 689 34.02 17.45 -24.36
CA VAL A 689 34.73 16.81 -23.23
C VAL A 689 35.55 17.80 -22.40
N PHE A 690 35.76 19.03 -22.89
CA PHE A 690 36.51 20.09 -22.20
C PHE A 690 35.65 21.27 -21.70
N GLU A 691 34.32 21.16 -21.78
CA GLU A 691 33.36 22.18 -21.32
C GLU A 691 32.58 21.75 -20.05
N LYS A 692 33.17 20.86 -19.24
CA LYS A 692 32.67 20.37 -17.95
C LYS A 692 33.78 20.17 -16.92
#